data_AF-A0A498N7Q6-F1
#
_entry.id   AF-A0A498N7Q6-F1
#
_cell.length_a   1.000
_cell.length_b   1.000
_cell.length_c   1.000
_cell.angle_alpha   90.00
_cell.angle_beta   90.00
_cell.angle_gamma   90.00
#
_symmetry.space_group_name_H-M   'P 1'
#
loop_
_entity.id
_entity.type
_entity.pdbx_description
1 polymer ?
#
loop_
_entity_poly.entity_id
_entity_poly.type
_entity_poly.pdbx_seq_one_letter_code
_entity_poly.pdbx_strand_id
1 'polypeptide(L)'
;MLPERRRQSLLYPFSSLEEHLSSQVNQEEFKIFDPSLEELRQAETLFTPSSKHNIDYSNSAVRIDHVPVLKQPEVCFMGRSNVGKSSLIRALFSLAPEVDVRVSKTPGHTKKLNFFTVGKAFTLVDMPGYGHNAPRDFVEMVEPYLQERQNLVRTFLLVDGGAGLQKADLVAVEMCEEFNLPYVLVVTKIDRTRQGALLALALQLRDFIKNQTSTCFPQPFLVRSCLVPRDTFNDILGLVMSTTLTIMLAMVMFSMGCTVEAKKLWMHIRRPWGIIIGFLCQFGIMPFSAFALSLIFDVLPVQAIVIIIMGCCPGGSSSNVFCYWLDGDMDLSISMTACSSILALGMMPLCLVIYTSTWVSGDTIKIPYDSIGITLVGLLVPIGLGMLVKHKWPKAAKKILKVGSVVGIILIIVIAVVGGVLYKSSWVIAPSLWIIGTIYPFVGFGLGFLLARIVGQPWYRCRTIALETGMQNAQLASTIVQLSFTPAELELMFAFPLIYSIFQLVVAGIAIGLHQAIKRCRGGTSSKEDEEARQRAVEDQDKQSYALDNGGFHSDENGNTENKNKDLEILDLSISNISNIENFAFIGLYKLKELNLCGNKLSYIYQHAFSGLYGLMVLDLQENPIIHIEPESFGHLINLCSLLLGDLNFPPDVPLIRLHFSDMFGIIPYNLSNVFISSGLRPMQLVIGNNATLEQGLNFHIKGKYVTVEDCNSSLLTSVVTLKINAAYTKCGNEFIGKYVRSVVNLEFESMFSDNIGDLVVINQLVHLQTLKLENIDLTKQPNLAIMFRNLTKLKTLMLANCRMFFLDGSLTKDLKALTGLVLMPKDNINIFQNLVEHLTSLKYLQFRGLGLYCNCDNAWLVSWVKDNRKVQVAMFSPFMKELQCLTDNGIDHLNFVDYSKNCSFDVEFVFFASTSAFLCIFIIVVLSYKFTGQYIAPVYHIASGWFREALRVTSKHQYRYDVFVSYSSKDEHWVIEELLPNLERRGPPFLRLCLHSRDFQLGQDIVENITDSIYASRRTLCLVSRNYLGSNWCSLEMQLATYRLQVEHRDILIMLFLEVIPSRLLSSHHRLARLVKTRTYLDWPQDPEMHEAFWDRLWCKLSSNTTN
;
A
#
# COMPACT_ATOMS: atom_id res chain seq x y z
N MET A 1 -21.17 -3.25 7.35
CA MET A 1 -22.45 -2.74 6.79
C MET A 1 -22.26 -1.34 6.25
N LEU A 2 -23.08 -0.90 5.29
CA LEU A 2 -23.02 0.46 4.74
C LEU A 2 -23.56 1.51 5.75
N PRO A 3 -22.86 2.66 5.94
CA PRO A 3 -23.34 3.78 6.73
C PRO A 3 -24.70 4.29 6.25
N GLU A 4 -25.55 4.73 7.17
CA GLU A 4 -26.92 5.16 6.91
C GLU A 4 -27.03 6.24 5.82
N ARG A 5 -26.14 7.24 5.81
CA ARG A 5 -26.11 8.27 4.77
C ARG A 5 -25.69 7.74 3.38
N ARG A 6 -24.86 6.69 3.33
CA ARG A 6 -24.58 5.96 2.07
C ARG A 6 -25.79 5.11 1.66
N ARG A 7 -26.47 4.47 2.62
CA ARG A 7 -27.71 3.70 2.40
C ARG A 7 -28.81 4.60 1.80
N GLN A 8 -29.10 5.74 2.42
CA GLN A 8 -30.05 6.74 1.90
C GLN A 8 -29.65 7.24 0.50
N SER A 9 -28.38 7.56 0.23
CA SER A 9 -27.96 7.98 -1.13
C SER A 9 -27.89 6.86 -2.19
N LEU A 10 -28.13 5.61 -1.79
CA LEU A 10 -28.26 4.44 -2.68
C LEU A 10 -29.73 4.06 -2.90
N LEU A 11 -30.56 4.12 -1.85
CA LEU A 11 -32.01 3.90 -1.93
C LEU A 11 -32.74 5.11 -2.54
N TYR A 12 -32.34 6.33 -2.16
CA TYR A 12 -32.98 7.61 -2.51
C TYR A 12 -32.00 8.54 -3.24
N PRO A 13 -31.64 8.25 -4.50
CA PRO A 13 -30.72 9.09 -5.27
C PRO A 13 -31.25 10.51 -5.58
N PHE A 14 -32.50 10.83 -5.20
CA PHE A 14 -33.07 12.18 -5.26
C PHE A 14 -33.03 12.96 -3.93
N SER A 15 -32.58 12.40 -2.81
CA SER A 15 -32.55 13.14 -1.52
C SER A 15 -31.59 14.33 -1.51
N SER A 16 -30.68 14.42 -2.50
CA SER A 16 -29.82 15.60 -2.74
C SER A 16 -30.38 16.55 -3.82
N LEU A 17 -31.55 16.26 -4.38
CA LEU A 17 -32.27 17.09 -5.35
C LEU A 17 -33.58 17.65 -4.79
N GLU A 18 -34.08 17.12 -3.67
CA GLU A 18 -35.13 17.73 -2.84
C GLU A 18 -34.78 19.18 -2.46
N GLU A 19 -33.51 19.46 -2.13
CA GLU A 19 -32.98 20.81 -1.87
C GLU A 19 -33.15 21.79 -3.05
N HIS A 20 -33.48 21.29 -4.25
CA HIS A 20 -33.61 22.07 -5.49
C HIS A 20 -35.05 22.08 -6.06
N LEU A 21 -36.02 21.45 -5.38
CA LEU A 21 -37.44 21.53 -5.75
C LEU A 21 -38.05 22.85 -5.27
N SER A 22 -38.99 23.43 -6.02
CA SER A 22 -39.74 24.59 -5.54
C SER A 22 -40.75 24.17 -4.47
N SER A 23 -41.03 25.07 -3.53
CA SER A 23 -42.00 24.86 -2.45
C SER A 23 -43.47 24.76 -2.91
N GLN A 24 -43.73 24.79 -4.22
CA GLN A 24 -45.05 24.57 -4.83
C GLN A 24 -45.25 23.13 -5.32
N VAL A 25 -44.22 22.28 -5.29
CA VAL A 25 -44.32 20.86 -5.65
C VAL A 25 -44.87 20.09 -4.44
N ASN A 26 -46.05 19.48 -4.56
CA ASN A 26 -46.60 18.63 -3.49
C ASN A 26 -45.68 17.44 -3.22
N GLN A 27 -45.30 17.26 -1.95
CA GLN A 27 -44.38 16.23 -1.48
C GLN A 27 -45.11 14.96 -1.00
N GLU A 28 -46.39 15.07 -0.61
CA GLU A 28 -47.13 13.98 0.07
C GLU A 28 -47.43 12.76 -0.81
N GLU A 29 -47.50 12.94 -2.13
CA GLU A 29 -47.73 11.83 -3.07
C GLU A 29 -46.46 10.96 -3.30
N PHE A 30 -45.28 11.44 -2.90
CA PHE A 30 -44.06 10.62 -2.87
C PHE A 30 -44.05 9.73 -1.62
N LYS A 31 -44.93 8.73 -1.56
CA LYS A 31 -44.75 7.59 -0.64
C LYS A 31 -43.57 6.75 -1.10
N ILE A 32 -42.38 7.15 -0.64
CA ILE A 32 -41.12 6.46 -0.85
C ILE A 32 -41.22 5.03 -0.30
N PHE A 33 -40.91 4.04 -1.13
CA PHE A 33 -40.56 2.67 -0.70
C PHE A 33 -39.38 2.72 0.26
N ASP A 34 -39.67 2.69 1.56
CA ASP A 34 -38.70 2.76 2.66
C ASP A 34 -38.65 1.43 3.42
N PRO A 35 -37.95 0.41 2.89
CA PRO A 35 -37.86 -0.90 3.52
C PRO A 35 -37.01 -0.82 4.80
N SER A 36 -37.51 -1.41 5.87
CA SER A 36 -36.77 -1.53 7.12
C SER A 36 -35.46 -2.31 6.93
N LEU A 37 -34.52 -2.15 7.88
CA LEU A 37 -33.26 -2.90 7.88
C LEU A 37 -33.51 -4.43 7.85
N GLU A 38 -34.62 -4.90 8.40
CA GLU A 38 -34.96 -6.31 8.47
C GLU A 38 -35.57 -6.80 7.14
N GLU A 39 -36.42 -6.03 6.48
CA GLU A 39 -36.89 -6.33 5.12
C GLU A 39 -35.74 -6.32 4.10
N LEU A 40 -34.77 -5.41 4.25
CA LEU A 40 -33.55 -5.40 3.44
C LEU A 40 -32.70 -6.67 3.65
N ARG A 41 -32.55 -7.15 4.89
CA ARG A 41 -31.88 -8.44 5.17
C ARG A 41 -32.64 -9.62 4.58
N GLN A 42 -33.97 -9.64 4.72
CA GLN A 42 -34.79 -10.70 4.14
C GLN A 42 -34.66 -10.73 2.61
N ALA A 43 -34.68 -9.56 1.95
CA ALA A 43 -34.38 -9.46 0.53
C ALA A 43 -32.96 -9.94 0.18
N GLU A 44 -31.93 -9.60 0.97
CA GLU A 44 -30.55 -10.08 0.78
C GLU A 44 -30.45 -11.62 0.92
N THR A 45 -31.17 -12.23 1.87
CA THR A 45 -31.20 -13.69 2.01
C THR A 45 -31.87 -14.41 0.84
N LEU A 46 -32.82 -13.78 0.12
CA LEU A 46 -33.41 -14.36 -1.09
C LEU A 46 -32.40 -14.48 -2.24
N PHE A 47 -31.38 -13.61 -2.28
CA PHE A 47 -30.33 -13.63 -3.30
C PHE A 47 -29.00 -14.26 -2.81
N THR A 48 -28.97 -14.79 -1.59
CA THR A 48 -27.79 -15.47 -1.02
C THR A 48 -27.92 -16.99 -1.18
N PRO A 49 -27.02 -17.67 -1.92
CA PRO A 49 -27.11 -19.12 -2.12
C PRO A 49 -26.81 -19.90 -0.83
N SER A 50 -27.48 -21.04 -0.64
CA SER A 50 -27.19 -21.99 0.46
C SER A 50 -27.63 -23.41 0.07
N SER A 51 -27.21 -24.43 0.83
CA SER A 51 -27.51 -25.86 0.55
C SER A 51 -28.99 -26.26 0.62
N LYS A 52 -29.91 -25.32 0.90
CA LYS A 52 -31.37 -25.51 0.81
C LYS A 52 -32.05 -24.52 -0.15
N HIS A 53 -31.30 -23.58 -0.71
CA HIS A 53 -31.74 -22.45 -1.54
C HIS A 53 -30.62 -22.14 -2.56
N ASN A 54 -30.53 -22.96 -3.60
CA ASN A 54 -29.65 -22.68 -4.74
C ASN A 54 -30.26 -21.59 -5.62
N ILE A 55 -29.42 -20.83 -6.31
CA ILE A 55 -29.87 -19.89 -7.34
C ILE A 55 -29.21 -20.33 -8.63
N ASP A 56 -30.02 -20.76 -9.61
CA ASP A 56 -29.56 -21.51 -10.78
C ASP A 56 -30.12 -20.91 -12.07
N TYR A 57 -29.36 -20.99 -13.17
CA TYR A 57 -29.91 -20.78 -14.51
C TYR A 57 -30.67 -22.04 -14.96
N SER A 58 -31.95 -21.88 -15.27
CA SER A 58 -32.86 -23.01 -15.53
C SER A 58 -32.96 -23.38 -17.01
N ASN A 59 -33.28 -22.42 -17.89
CA ASN A 59 -33.45 -22.68 -19.32
C ASN A 59 -33.46 -21.38 -20.16
N SER A 60 -33.42 -21.49 -21.49
CA SER A 60 -33.78 -20.40 -22.40
C SER A 60 -34.75 -20.84 -23.51
N ALA A 61 -35.80 -20.05 -23.73
CA ALA A 61 -36.81 -20.30 -24.77
C ALA A 61 -36.64 -19.35 -25.97
N VAL A 62 -36.94 -19.87 -27.16
CA VAL A 62 -36.93 -19.14 -28.45
C VAL A 62 -38.35 -19.05 -29.05
N ARG A 63 -39.25 -19.92 -28.59
CA ARG A 63 -40.67 -20.03 -28.96
C ARG A 63 -41.46 -20.40 -27.71
N ILE A 64 -42.75 -20.10 -27.67
CA ILE A 64 -43.60 -20.37 -26.50
C ILE A 64 -43.59 -21.87 -26.11
N ASP A 65 -43.56 -22.77 -27.10
CA ASP A 65 -43.47 -24.24 -26.95
C ASP A 65 -42.28 -24.72 -26.09
N HIS A 66 -41.22 -23.91 -25.99
CA HIS A 66 -39.97 -24.26 -25.29
C HIS A 66 -39.86 -23.60 -23.89
N VAL A 67 -40.89 -22.87 -23.45
CA VAL A 67 -40.92 -22.25 -22.12
C VAL A 67 -41.12 -23.33 -21.04
N PRO A 68 -40.26 -23.43 -20.01
CA PRO A 68 -40.39 -24.46 -18.99
C PRO A 68 -41.68 -24.32 -18.18
N VAL A 69 -42.32 -25.43 -17.79
CA VAL A 69 -43.52 -25.41 -16.94
C VAL A 69 -43.10 -25.40 -15.47
N LEU A 70 -42.81 -24.20 -14.96
CA LEU A 70 -42.38 -23.97 -13.58
C LEU A 70 -43.61 -23.73 -12.68
N LYS A 71 -43.56 -24.17 -11.42
CA LYS A 71 -44.64 -23.99 -10.42
C LYS A 71 -44.45 -22.77 -9.51
N GLN A 72 -43.39 -21.99 -9.74
CA GLN A 72 -43.05 -20.83 -8.93
C GLN A 72 -43.67 -19.57 -9.55
N PRO A 73 -43.93 -18.51 -8.76
CA PRO A 73 -44.27 -17.21 -9.33
C PRO A 73 -43.10 -16.67 -10.17
N GLU A 74 -43.42 -16.01 -11.28
CA GLU A 74 -42.47 -15.49 -12.25
C GLU A 74 -42.43 -13.97 -12.26
N VAL A 75 -41.23 -13.41 -12.41
CA VAL A 75 -40.95 -11.98 -12.41
C VAL A 75 -40.11 -11.66 -13.64
N CYS A 76 -40.67 -10.94 -14.61
CA CYS A 76 -39.99 -10.65 -15.86
C CYS A 76 -39.36 -9.25 -15.90
N PHE A 77 -38.27 -9.11 -16.66
CA PHE A 77 -37.58 -7.85 -16.90
C PHE A 77 -37.68 -7.49 -18.38
N MET A 78 -38.44 -6.45 -18.70
CA MET A 78 -38.75 -5.96 -20.05
C MET A 78 -38.14 -4.57 -20.28
N GLY A 79 -37.98 -4.14 -21.53
CA GLY A 79 -37.32 -2.88 -21.89
C GLY A 79 -36.50 -2.97 -23.18
N ARG A 80 -36.20 -1.81 -23.80
CA ARG A 80 -35.44 -1.69 -25.06
C ARG A 80 -34.09 -2.42 -25.03
N SER A 81 -33.58 -2.76 -26.22
CA SER A 81 -32.17 -3.13 -26.40
C SER A 81 -31.22 -2.12 -25.72
N ASN A 82 -30.25 -2.64 -24.97
CA ASN A 82 -29.20 -1.87 -24.29
C ASN A 82 -29.66 -0.89 -23.18
N VAL A 83 -30.88 -0.98 -22.64
CA VAL A 83 -31.26 -0.19 -21.43
C VAL A 83 -30.55 -0.66 -20.15
N GLY A 84 -30.11 -1.93 -20.11
CA GLY A 84 -29.35 -2.49 -18.99
C GLY A 84 -30.00 -3.68 -18.27
N LYS A 85 -31.04 -4.33 -18.83
CA LYS A 85 -31.79 -5.43 -18.17
C LYS A 85 -30.89 -6.52 -17.59
N SER A 86 -30.16 -7.23 -18.43
CA SER A 86 -29.24 -8.29 -18.04
C SER A 86 -28.12 -7.77 -17.11
N SER A 87 -27.77 -6.47 -17.16
CA SER A 87 -26.81 -5.85 -16.23
C SER A 87 -27.39 -5.62 -14.83
N LEU A 88 -28.68 -5.25 -14.73
CA LEU A 88 -29.40 -5.16 -13.46
C LEU A 88 -29.56 -6.56 -12.84
N ILE A 89 -29.91 -7.55 -13.66
CA ILE A 89 -30.05 -8.95 -13.23
C ILE A 89 -28.71 -9.53 -12.75
N ARG A 90 -27.61 -9.23 -13.45
CA ARG A 90 -26.24 -9.60 -13.02
C ARG A 90 -25.86 -8.95 -11.67
N ALA A 91 -26.39 -7.76 -11.36
CA ALA A 91 -26.18 -7.11 -10.07
C ALA A 91 -27.07 -7.70 -8.95
N LEU A 92 -28.29 -8.14 -9.26
CA LEU A 92 -29.15 -8.87 -8.31
C LEU A 92 -28.52 -10.22 -7.91
N PHE A 93 -27.92 -10.95 -8.85
CA PHE A 93 -27.20 -12.20 -8.57
C PHE A 93 -25.72 -11.98 -8.18
N SER A 94 -25.33 -10.79 -7.72
CA SER A 94 -23.93 -10.50 -7.32
C SER A 94 -23.44 -11.32 -6.10
N LEU A 95 -24.38 -11.83 -5.28
CA LEU A 95 -24.09 -12.76 -4.18
C LEU A 95 -24.09 -14.24 -4.60
N ALA A 96 -24.43 -14.54 -5.85
CA ALA A 96 -24.47 -15.89 -6.44
C ALA A 96 -23.56 -15.96 -7.70
N PRO A 97 -22.22 -15.87 -7.54
CA PRO A 97 -21.27 -15.72 -8.65
C PRO A 97 -21.22 -16.91 -9.62
N GLU A 98 -21.82 -18.04 -9.25
CA GLU A 98 -21.97 -19.24 -10.09
C GLU A 98 -23.00 -19.04 -11.23
N VAL A 99 -23.86 -18.02 -11.14
CA VAL A 99 -24.91 -17.72 -12.13
C VAL A 99 -24.40 -16.75 -13.20
N ASP A 100 -23.95 -17.25 -14.35
CA ASP A 100 -23.55 -16.37 -15.47
C ASP A 100 -24.74 -15.68 -16.15
N VAL A 101 -24.97 -14.42 -15.76
CA VAL A 101 -25.85 -13.50 -16.49
C VAL A 101 -25.05 -12.79 -17.58
N ARG A 102 -25.17 -13.27 -18.82
CA ARG A 102 -24.47 -12.71 -19.98
C ARG A 102 -24.88 -11.26 -20.27
N VAL A 103 -23.91 -10.36 -20.34
CA VAL A 103 -24.11 -8.92 -20.60
C VAL A 103 -23.29 -8.46 -21.80
N SER A 104 -23.83 -7.52 -22.59
CA SER A 104 -23.11 -6.91 -23.71
C SER A 104 -23.46 -5.43 -23.87
N LYS A 105 -22.52 -4.67 -24.46
CA LYS A 105 -22.70 -3.28 -24.88
C LYS A 105 -23.40 -3.16 -26.26
N THR A 106 -23.53 -4.27 -27.00
CA THR A 106 -24.18 -4.31 -28.32
C THR A 106 -25.71 -4.47 -28.20
N PRO A 107 -26.51 -3.61 -28.88
CA PRO A 107 -27.96 -3.80 -28.97
C PRO A 107 -28.33 -5.15 -29.60
N GLY A 108 -29.39 -5.80 -29.08
CA GLY A 108 -29.87 -7.09 -29.61
C GLY A 108 -29.10 -8.34 -29.15
N HIS A 109 -28.32 -8.27 -28.06
CA HIS A 109 -27.59 -9.43 -27.53
C HIS A 109 -28.51 -10.51 -26.92
N THR A 110 -29.41 -10.10 -26.01
CA THR A 110 -30.45 -10.99 -25.47
C THR A 110 -31.54 -11.20 -26.53
N LYS A 111 -31.60 -12.42 -27.09
CA LYS A 111 -32.53 -12.83 -28.15
C LYS A 111 -33.52 -13.93 -27.75
N LYS A 112 -33.47 -14.36 -26.49
CA LYS A 112 -34.26 -15.45 -25.91
C LYS A 112 -34.91 -14.97 -24.61
N LEU A 113 -35.97 -15.63 -24.17
CA LEU A 113 -36.40 -15.59 -22.78
C LEU A 113 -35.42 -16.45 -21.96
N ASN A 114 -34.75 -15.89 -20.95
CA ASN A 114 -33.83 -16.63 -20.07
C ASN A 114 -34.42 -16.75 -18.66
N PHE A 115 -34.49 -17.96 -18.11
CA PHE A 115 -35.14 -18.25 -16.83
C PHE A 115 -34.10 -18.57 -15.75
N PHE A 116 -34.16 -17.89 -14.62
CA PHE A 116 -33.28 -18.05 -13.46
C PHE A 116 -34.11 -18.38 -12.22
N THR A 117 -33.95 -19.58 -11.65
CA THR A 117 -34.71 -20.04 -10.48
C THR A 117 -34.04 -19.58 -9.19
N VAL A 118 -34.78 -18.83 -8.35
CA VAL A 118 -34.30 -18.30 -7.06
C VAL A 118 -34.78 -19.25 -5.95
N GLY A 119 -34.10 -20.40 -5.87
CA GLY A 119 -34.39 -21.51 -4.95
C GLY A 119 -35.83 -22.01 -5.10
N LYS A 120 -36.62 -21.80 -4.05
CA LYS A 120 -38.06 -22.14 -4.02
C LYS A 120 -38.98 -20.92 -3.99
N ALA A 121 -38.44 -19.70 -4.07
CA ALA A 121 -39.20 -18.48 -3.86
C ALA A 121 -39.91 -18.00 -5.14
N PHE A 122 -39.15 -17.75 -6.21
CA PHE A 122 -39.65 -17.26 -7.49
C PHE A 122 -38.66 -17.55 -8.63
N THR A 123 -39.11 -17.40 -9.87
CA THR A 123 -38.24 -17.43 -11.06
C THR A 123 -38.15 -16.04 -11.68
N LEU A 124 -36.94 -15.61 -12.01
CA LEU A 124 -36.64 -14.35 -12.68
C LEU A 124 -36.46 -14.59 -14.18
N VAL A 125 -37.05 -13.75 -15.03
CA VAL A 125 -37.03 -13.91 -16.49
C VAL A 125 -36.45 -12.69 -17.20
N ASP A 126 -35.28 -12.82 -17.84
CA ASP A 126 -34.72 -11.77 -18.72
C ASP A 126 -35.35 -11.87 -20.11
N MET A 127 -36.06 -10.83 -20.55
CA MET A 127 -36.65 -10.78 -21.88
C MET A 127 -35.68 -10.24 -22.93
N PRO A 128 -35.84 -10.61 -24.22
CA PRO A 128 -35.10 -9.95 -25.30
C PRO A 128 -35.31 -8.43 -25.33
N GLY A 129 -34.41 -7.70 -26.01
CA GLY A 129 -34.54 -6.26 -26.17
C GLY A 129 -35.47 -5.89 -27.32
N TYR A 130 -36.51 -5.10 -27.07
CA TYR A 130 -37.33 -4.52 -28.14
C TYR A 130 -36.70 -3.26 -28.77
N GLY A 131 -37.21 -2.84 -29.93
CA GLY A 131 -36.68 -1.73 -30.69
C GLY A 131 -35.44 -2.11 -31.53
N HIS A 132 -34.37 -1.32 -31.45
CA HIS A 132 -33.21 -1.50 -32.33
C HIS A 132 -32.51 -2.85 -32.11
N ASN A 133 -32.28 -3.59 -33.20
CA ASN A 133 -31.74 -4.96 -33.23
C ASN A 133 -32.52 -5.99 -32.39
N ALA A 134 -33.83 -5.80 -32.21
CA ALA A 134 -34.70 -6.85 -31.67
C ALA A 134 -34.68 -8.12 -32.56
N PRO A 135 -34.98 -9.31 -32.00
CA PRO A 135 -35.35 -10.49 -32.80
C PRO A 135 -36.49 -10.15 -33.77
N ARG A 136 -36.54 -10.81 -34.93
CA ARG A 136 -37.68 -10.68 -35.86
C ARG A 136 -38.96 -11.24 -35.22
N ASP A 137 -38.80 -12.42 -34.65
CA ASP A 137 -39.83 -13.23 -33.99
C ASP A 137 -40.09 -12.75 -32.54
N PHE A 138 -39.74 -11.50 -32.21
CA PHE A 138 -39.86 -10.94 -30.85
C PHE A 138 -41.32 -10.94 -30.38
N VAL A 139 -42.23 -10.46 -31.24
CA VAL A 139 -43.66 -10.32 -30.92
C VAL A 139 -44.28 -11.70 -30.73
N GLU A 140 -44.06 -12.61 -31.68
CA GLU A 140 -44.52 -14.01 -31.67
C GLU A 140 -44.09 -14.82 -30.43
N MET A 141 -43.03 -14.41 -29.73
CA MET A 141 -42.58 -15.05 -28.49
C MET A 141 -43.01 -14.29 -27.23
N VAL A 142 -42.97 -12.95 -27.24
CA VAL A 142 -43.18 -12.13 -26.02
C VAL A 142 -44.66 -11.85 -25.78
N GLU A 143 -45.47 -11.65 -26.82
CA GLU A 143 -46.89 -11.36 -26.67
C GLU A 143 -47.68 -12.54 -26.08
N PRO A 144 -47.57 -13.79 -26.58
CA PRO A 144 -48.23 -14.94 -25.94
C PRO A 144 -47.67 -15.23 -24.54
N TYR A 145 -46.38 -14.98 -24.30
CA TYR A 145 -45.79 -15.13 -22.97
C TYR A 145 -46.40 -14.13 -21.96
N LEU A 146 -46.63 -12.89 -22.36
CA LEU A 146 -47.26 -11.88 -21.49
C LEU A 146 -48.75 -12.17 -21.28
N GLN A 147 -49.44 -12.68 -22.29
CA GLN A 147 -50.90 -12.90 -22.26
C GLN A 147 -51.32 -14.22 -21.59
N GLU A 148 -50.63 -15.34 -21.86
CA GLU A 148 -51.08 -16.68 -21.45
C GLU A 148 -50.47 -17.16 -20.11
N ARG A 149 -49.39 -16.53 -19.63
CA ARG A 149 -48.56 -17.07 -18.56
C ARG A 149 -49.12 -16.75 -17.16
N GLN A 150 -50.05 -17.56 -16.69
CA GLN A 150 -50.71 -17.40 -15.38
C GLN A 150 -49.79 -17.32 -14.15
N ASN A 151 -48.52 -17.74 -14.24
CA ASN A 151 -47.55 -17.64 -13.15
C ASN A 151 -46.80 -16.30 -13.12
N LEU A 152 -46.93 -15.43 -14.14
CA LEU A 152 -46.30 -14.12 -14.19
C LEU A 152 -46.97 -13.16 -13.21
N VAL A 153 -46.30 -12.84 -12.10
CA VAL A 153 -46.85 -12.01 -11.01
C VAL A 153 -46.34 -10.56 -11.00
N ARG A 154 -45.29 -10.25 -11.78
CA ARG A 154 -44.76 -8.87 -11.90
C ARG A 154 -43.89 -8.66 -13.13
N THR A 155 -44.04 -7.50 -13.75
CA THR A 155 -43.19 -7.00 -14.84
C THR A 155 -42.35 -5.82 -14.38
N PHE A 156 -41.04 -5.84 -14.61
CA PHE A 156 -40.15 -4.68 -14.43
C PHE A 156 -39.79 -4.08 -15.79
N LEU A 157 -40.30 -2.89 -16.09
CA LEU A 157 -40.12 -2.21 -17.37
C LEU A 157 -39.00 -1.15 -17.28
N LEU A 158 -37.89 -1.41 -17.96
CA LEU A 158 -36.67 -0.61 -17.83
C LEU A 158 -36.56 0.50 -18.89
N VAL A 159 -36.41 1.73 -18.41
CA VAL A 159 -36.23 2.96 -19.20
C VAL A 159 -34.81 3.49 -18.99
N ASP A 160 -34.15 3.89 -20.08
CA ASP A 160 -32.83 4.53 -20.01
C ASP A 160 -32.96 6.00 -19.59
N GLY A 161 -32.41 6.36 -18.44
CA GLY A 161 -32.50 7.71 -17.86
C GLY A 161 -31.93 8.83 -18.73
N GLY A 162 -31.01 8.51 -19.66
CA GLY A 162 -30.44 9.48 -20.60
C GLY A 162 -31.23 9.62 -21.90
N ALA A 163 -32.03 8.61 -22.27
CA ALA A 163 -32.85 8.61 -23.49
C ALA A 163 -34.34 8.89 -23.24
N GLY A 164 -34.79 8.80 -21.97
CA GLY A 164 -36.18 8.97 -21.57
C GLY A 164 -37.13 7.93 -22.14
N LEU A 165 -38.44 8.12 -21.93
CA LEU A 165 -39.49 7.37 -22.60
C LEU A 165 -39.42 7.57 -24.12
N GLN A 166 -39.51 6.48 -24.87
CA GLN A 166 -39.55 6.46 -26.33
C GLN A 166 -40.82 5.75 -26.81
N LYS A 167 -41.21 5.96 -28.08
CA LYS A 167 -42.45 5.37 -28.65
C LYS A 167 -42.57 3.85 -28.44
N ALA A 168 -41.45 3.12 -28.49
CA ALA A 168 -41.44 1.68 -28.27
C ALA A 168 -41.66 1.28 -26.80
N ASP A 169 -41.38 2.16 -25.83
CA ASP A 169 -41.70 1.94 -24.42
C ASP A 169 -43.18 2.21 -24.14
N LEU A 170 -43.80 3.15 -24.87
CA LEU A 170 -45.23 3.41 -24.79
C LEU A 170 -46.04 2.19 -25.25
N VAL A 171 -45.65 1.56 -26.36
CA VAL A 171 -46.27 0.29 -26.83
C VAL A 171 -46.08 -0.84 -25.81
N ALA A 172 -44.91 -0.92 -25.14
CA ALA A 172 -44.69 -1.90 -24.09
C ALA A 172 -45.55 -1.65 -22.83
N VAL A 173 -45.88 -0.39 -22.53
CA VAL A 173 -46.87 -0.02 -21.50
C VAL A 173 -48.29 -0.39 -21.94
N GLU A 174 -48.66 -0.04 -23.17
CA GLU A 174 -49.98 -0.32 -23.76
C GLU A 174 -50.32 -1.83 -23.68
N MET A 175 -49.37 -2.69 -24.04
CA MET A 175 -49.46 -4.15 -23.86
C MET A 175 -49.61 -4.58 -22.38
N CYS A 176 -48.93 -3.92 -21.44
CA CYS A 176 -49.04 -4.26 -20.01
C CYS A 176 -50.39 -3.85 -19.41
N GLU A 177 -50.95 -2.71 -19.84
CA GLU A 177 -52.27 -2.26 -19.43
C GLU A 177 -53.38 -3.11 -20.09
N GLU A 178 -53.29 -3.41 -21.39
CA GLU A 178 -54.24 -4.27 -22.11
C GLU A 178 -54.32 -5.68 -21.51
N PHE A 179 -53.16 -6.30 -21.26
CA PHE A 179 -53.10 -7.61 -20.60
C PHE A 179 -53.26 -7.57 -19.07
N ASN A 180 -53.56 -6.39 -18.50
CA ASN A 180 -53.81 -6.16 -17.08
C ASN A 180 -52.65 -6.63 -16.16
N LEU A 181 -51.41 -6.57 -16.65
CA LEU A 181 -50.21 -7.05 -15.97
C LEU A 181 -49.69 -6.01 -14.98
N PRO A 182 -49.49 -6.35 -13.69
CA PRO A 182 -48.95 -5.43 -12.70
C PRO A 182 -47.46 -5.16 -12.97
N TYR A 183 -47.12 -3.92 -13.32
CA TYR A 183 -45.77 -3.56 -13.73
C TYR A 183 -45.16 -2.40 -12.93
N VAL A 184 -43.83 -2.31 -13.00
CA VAL A 184 -43.02 -1.32 -12.25
C VAL A 184 -42.00 -0.70 -13.19
N LEU A 185 -41.99 0.64 -13.28
CA LEU A 185 -41.02 1.38 -14.08
C LEU A 185 -39.66 1.48 -13.36
N VAL A 186 -38.57 1.20 -14.07
CA VAL A 186 -37.20 1.22 -13.54
C VAL A 186 -36.32 2.10 -14.42
N VAL A 187 -35.92 3.26 -13.92
CA VAL A 187 -35.03 4.19 -14.63
C VAL A 187 -33.58 3.79 -14.37
N THR A 188 -32.87 3.36 -15.41
CA THR A 188 -31.46 2.95 -15.32
C THR A 188 -30.50 4.07 -15.73
N LYS A 189 -29.21 3.91 -15.40
CA LYS A 189 -28.11 4.80 -15.81
C LYS A 189 -28.25 6.26 -15.33
N ILE A 190 -28.90 6.46 -14.18
CA ILE A 190 -29.11 7.79 -13.59
C ILE A 190 -27.80 8.57 -13.34
N ASP A 191 -26.69 7.84 -13.13
CA ASP A 191 -25.31 8.32 -13.01
C ASP A 191 -24.73 8.97 -14.28
N ARG A 192 -25.29 8.65 -15.46
CA ARG A 192 -24.82 9.17 -16.76
C ARG A 192 -25.63 10.36 -17.27
N THR A 193 -26.67 10.74 -16.53
CA THR A 193 -27.65 11.75 -16.92
C THR A 193 -27.41 13.03 -16.12
N ARG A 194 -27.52 14.20 -16.75
CA ARG A 194 -27.45 15.48 -16.03
C ARG A 194 -28.66 15.59 -15.09
N GLN A 195 -28.46 15.99 -13.84
CA GLN A 195 -29.50 16.04 -12.81
C GLN A 195 -30.79 16.74 -13.25
N GLY A 196 -30.70 17.91 -13.92
CA GLY A 196 -31.88 18.61 -14.43
C GLY A 196 -32.67 17.86 -15.53
N ALA A 197 -31.99 17.07 -16.37
CA ALA A 197 -32.66 16.22 -17.36
C ALA A 197 -33.29 14.99 -16.71
N LEU A 198 -32.63 14.41 -15.71
CA LEU A 198 -33.17 13.31 -14.90
C LEU A 198 -34.42 13.76 -14.10
N LEU A 199 -34.41 14.99 -13.56
CA LEU A 199 -35.57 15.60 -12.90
C LEU A 199 -36.73 15.83 -13.86
N ALA A 200 -36.46 16.36 -15.07
CA ALA A 200 -37.48 16.52 -16.10
C ALA A 200 -38.11 15.17 -16.51
N LEU A 201 -37.29 14.12 -16.65
CA LEU A 201 -37.77 12.76 -16.90
C LEU A 201 -38.60 12.19 -15.74
N ALA A 202 -38.20 12.42 -14.48
CA ALA A 202 -38.98 11.99 -13.32
C ALA A 202 -40.36 12.68 -13.23
N LEU A 203 -40.43 13.97 -13.55
CA LEU A 203 -41.71 14.70 -13.63
C LEU A 203 -42.58 14.17 -14.78
N GLN A 204 -41.99 13.94 -15.97
CA GLN A 204 -42.69 13.32 -17.10
C GLN A 204 -43.20 11.91 -16.77
N LEU A 205 -42.40 11.09 -16.09
CA LEU A 205 -42.81 9.75 -15.64
C LEU A 205 -43.95 9.80 -14.62
N ARG A 206 -43.90 10.72 -13.64
CA ARG A 206 -44.99 10.93 -12.68
C ARG A 206 -46.29 11.31 -13.40
N ASP A 207 -46.23 12.28 -14.30
CA ASP A 207 -47.40 12.80 -15.00
C ASP A 207 -47.93 11.79 -16.04
N PHE A 208 -47.08 10.93 -16.58
CA PHE A 208 -47.45 9.78 -17.39
C PHE A 208 -48.18 8.72 -16.53
N ILE A 209 -47.55 8.26 -15.44
CA ILE A 209 -48.13 7.24 -14.54
C ILE A 209 -49.50 7.69 -14.03
N LYS A 210 -49.62 8.93 -13.53
CA LYS A 210 -50.85 9.44 -12.91
C LYS A 210 -52.04 9.60 -13.87
N ASN A 211 -51.77 9.81 -15.17
CA ASN A 211 -52.81 10.17 -16.14
C ASN A 211 -52.99 9.14 -17.29
N GLN A 212 -52.08 8.18 -17.46
CA GLN A 212 -52.04 7.27 -18.62
C GLN A 212 -51.78 5.80 -18.25
N THR A 213 -51.75 5.44 -16.96
CA THR A 213 -51.52 4.07 -16.49
C THR A 213 -52.50 3.70 -15.36
N SER A 214 -52.86 2.43 -15.24
CA SER A 214 -53.79 1.90 -14.23
C SER A 214 -53.25 0.66 -13.51
N THR A 215 -52.38 -0.13 -14.15
CA THR A 215 -51.71 -1.31 -13.55
C THR A 215 -50.26 -1.05 -13.13
N CYS A 216 -49.72 0.13 -13.43
CA CYS A 216 -48.40 0.56 -12.97
C CYS A 216 -48.36 0.81 -11.46
N PHE A 217 -47.29 0.34 -10.80
CA PHE A 217 -46.96 0.79 -9.44
C PHE A 217 -46.61 2.29 -9.45
N PRO A 218 -47.13 3.13 -8.53
CA PRO A 218 -47.05 4.59 -8.63
C PRO A 218 -45.64 5.18 -8.46
N GLN A 219 -44.67 4.41 -7.97
CA GLN A 219 -43.28 4.84 -7.77
C GLN A 219 -42.34 4.20 -8.82
N PRO A 220 -41.60 5.01 -9.61
CA PRO A 220 -40.50 4.50 -10.42
C PRO A 220 -39.25 4.24 -9.57
N PHE A 221 -38.60 3.10 -9.77
CA PHE A 221 -37.30 2.79 -9.15
C PHE A 221 -36.14 3.38 -9.95
N LEU A 222 -35.05 3.73 -9.27
CA LEU A 222 -33.97 4.54 -9.82
C LEU A 222 -32.63 3.84 -9.60
N VAL A 223 -31.96 3.39 -10.67
CA VAL A 223 -30.75 2.56 -10.55
C VAL A 223 -29.58 3.14 -11.34
N ARG A 224 -28.42 3.24 -10.67
CA ARG A 224 -27.14 3.59 -11.30
C ARG A 224 -26.71 2.51 -12.29
N SER A 225 -25.88 2.83 -13.27
CA SER A 225 -25.45 1.87 -14.28
C SER A 225 -24.71 0.70 -13.62
N CYS A 226 -25.29 -0.51 -13.70
CA CYS A 226 -24.88 -1.69 -12.92
C CYS A 226 -23.61 -2.37 -13.47
N LEU A 227 -22.71 -1.59 -14.05
CA LEU A 227 -21.39 -2.00 -14.47
C LEU A 227 -20.38 -1.32 -13.55
N VAL A 228 -19.32 -2.03 -13.15
CA VAL A 228 -18.25 -1.50 -12.29
C VAL A 228 -17.80 -0.11 -12.79
N PRO A 229 -17.63 0.88 -11.89
CA PRO A 229 -17.20 2.22 -12.28
C PRO A 229 -15.94 2.19 -13.14
N ARG A 230 -15.85 3.09 -14.12
CA ARG A 230 -14.63 3.27 -14.89
C ARG A 230 -13.57 3.96 -14.05
N ASP A 231 -12.62 3.17 -13.56
CA ASP A 231 -11.29 3.70 -13.26
C ASP A 231 -10.63 4.11 -14.58
N THR A 232 -10.72 5.40 -14.91
CA THR A 232 -10.07 6.00 -16.09
C THR A 232 -8.56 5.70 -16.11
N PHE A 233 -7.95 5.53 -14.93
CA PHE A 233 -6.58 5.07 -14.77
C PHE A 233 -6.35 3.66 -15.34
N ASN A 234 -7.23 2.70 -15.03
CA ASN A 234 -7.14 1.32 -15.51
C ASN A 234 -7.48 1.20 -17.01
N ASP A 235 -8.43 1.99 -17.52
CA ASP A 235 -8.70 2.10 -18.97
C ASP A 235 -7.44 2.61 -19.73
N ILE A 236 -6.73 3.62 -19.19
CA ILE A 236 -5.46 4.13 -19.75
C ILE A 236 -4.33 3.10 -19.63
N LEU A 237 -4.18 2.48 -18.46
CA LEU A 237 -3.12 1.51 -18.16
C LEU A 237 -3.25 0.24 -19.02
N GLY A 238 -4.48 -0.22 -19.28
CA GLY A 238 -4.78 -1.30 -20.22
C GLY A 238 -4.46 -0.95 -21.68
N LEU A 239 -4.75 0.30 -22.11
CA LEU A 239 -4.36 0.78 -23.44
C LEU A 239 -2.83 0.85 -23.59
N VAL A 240 -2.12 1.37 -22.58
CA VAL A 240 -0.65 1.36 -22.52
C VAL A 240 -0.12 -0.07 -22.60
N MET A 241 -0.69 -1.00 -21.83
CA MET A 241 -0.29 -2.42 -21.85
C MET A 241 -0.45 -3.04 -23.23
N SER A 242 -1.61 -2.87 -23.87
CA SER A 242 -1.93 -3.41 -25.21
C SER A 242 -1.04 -2.84 -26.31
N THR A 243 -0.81 -1.53 -26.27
CA THR A 243 0.10 -0.85 -27.21
C THR A 243 1.54 -1.35 -27.02
N THR A 244 2.00 -1.48 -25.76
CA THR A 244 3.36 -1.93 -25.43
C THR A 244 3.62 -3.38 -25.83
N LEU A 245 2.68 -4.29 -25.53
CA LEU A 245 2.77 -5.71 -25.90
C LEU A 245 2.79 -5.89 -27.43
N THR A 246 1.98 -5.11 -28.16
CA THR A 246 1.94 -5.14 -29.64
C THR A 246 3.25 -4.63 -30.25
N ILE A 247 3.80 -3.51 -29.75
CA ILE A 247 5.09 -2.96 -30.19
C ILE A 247 6.23 -3.96 -29.91
N MET A 248 6.25 -4.56 -28.71
CA MET A 248 7.25 -5.56 -28.36
C MET A 248 7.17 -6.80 -29.26
N LEU A 249 5.97 -7.33 -29.52
CA LEU A 249 5.79 -8.50 -30.38
C LEU A 249 6.30 -8.22 -31.81
N ALA A 250 5.95 -7.08 -32.40
CA ALA A 250 6.45 -6.66 -33.70
C ALA A 250 7.99 -6.53 -33.72
N MET A 251 8.59 -5.96 -32.66
CA MET A 251 10.05 -5.83 -32.54
C MET A 251 10.76 -7.19 -32.40
N VAL A 252 10.23 -8.11 -31.60
CA VAL A 252 10.80 -9.45 -31.42
C VAL A 252 10.72 -10.25 -32.73
N MET A 253 9.59 -10.20 -33.44
CA MET A 253 9.43 -10.84 -34.74
C MET A 253 10.36 -10.25 -35.82
N PHE A 254 10.54 -8.93 -35.85
CA PHE A 254 11.47 -8.27 -36.78
C PHE A 254 12.94 -8.60 -36.46
N SER A 255 13.29 -8.67 -35.18
CA SER A 255 14.60 -9.10 -34.69
C SER A 255 14.89 -10.56 -35.07
N MET A 256 13.90 -11.45 -34.93
CA MET A 256 13.97 -12.84 -35.40
C MET A 256 14.14 -12.92 -36.93
N GLY A 257 13.38 -12.15 -37.71
CA GLY A 257 13.58 -12.03 -39.16
C GLY A 257 15.02 -11.59 -39.52
N CYS A 258 15.63 -10.73 -38.70
CA CYS A 258 17.02 -10.29 -38.88
C CYS A 258 18.09 -11.37 -38.60
N THR A 259 17.77 -12.48 -37.92
CA THR A 259 18.72 -13.59 -37.72
C THR A 259 18.72 -14.54 -38.92
N VAL A 260 17.54 -14.88 -39.43
CA VAL A 260 17.32 -15.92 -40.46
C VAL A 260 18.14 -15.65 -41.75
N GLU A 261 18.79 -16.68 -42.26
CA GLU A 261 19.51 -16.65 -43.53
C GLU A 261 18.84 -17.59 -44.54
N ALA A 262 18.10 -17.01 -45.50
CA ALA A 262 17.28 -17.78 -46.45
C ALA A 262 18.03 -18.91 -47.18
N LYS A 263 19.34 -18.74 -47.45
CA LYS A 263 20.20 -19.79 -48.04
C LYS A 263 20.40 -20.99 -47.09
N LYS A 264 20.56 -20.77 -45.78
CA LYS A 264 20.59 -21.84 -44.76
C LYS A 264 19.20 -22.46 -44.60
N LEU A 265 18.19 -21.59 -44.50
CA LEU A 265 16.76 -21.85 -44.67
C LEU A 265 16.49 -23.03 -45.63
N TRP A 266 16.84 -22.80 -46.89
CA TRP A 266 16.66 -23.73 -48.00
C TRP A 266 17.42 -25.05 -47.86
N MET A 267 18.62 -25.04 -47.26
CA MET A 267 19.40 -26.28 -47.03
C MET A 267 18.76 -27.19 -45.98
N HIS A 268 18.20 -26.63 -44.89
CA HIS A 268 17.50 -27.43 -43.88
C HIS A 268 16.15 -27.96 -44.40
N ILE A 269 15.40 -27.17 -45.18
CA ILE A 269 14.19 -27.62 -45.87
C ILE A 269 14.49 -28.81 -46.81
N ARG A 270 15.65 -28.80 -47.49
CA ARG A 270 16.08 -29.90 -48.38
C ARG A 270 16.57 -31.17 -47.64
N ARG A 271 16.70 -31.15 -46.31
CA ARG A 271 17.01 -32.32 -45.46
C ARG A 271 16.13 -32.31 -44.20
N PRO A 272 14.81 -32.55 -44.34
CA PRO A 272 13.80 -32.09 -43.40
C PRO A 272 13.71 -32.85 -42.06
N TRP A 273 14.51 -33.88 -41.80
CA TRP A 273 14.41 -34.72 -40.58
C TRP A 273 14.34 -33.91 -39.27
N GLY A 274 15.18 -32.88 -39.10
CA GLY A 274 15.13 -32.02 -37.92
C GLY A 274 13.88 -31.12 -37.84
N ILE A 275 13.35 -30.69 -39.00
CA ILE A 275 12.14 -29.88 -39.10
C ILE A 275 10.89 -30.73 -38.80
N ILE A 276 10.86 -31.98 -39.27
CA ILE A 276 9.77 -32.94 -39.01
C ILE A 276 9.70 -33.29 -37.52
N ILE A 277 10.84 -33.56 -36.87
CA ILE A 277 10.88 -33.77 -35.42
C ILE A 277 10.40 -32.50 -34.69
N GLY A 278 10.86 -31.31 -35.12
CA GLY A 278 10.40 -30.03 -34.57
C GLY A 278 8.90 -29.80 -34.70
N PHE A 279 8.31 -30.13 -35.85
CA PHE A 279 6.86 -30.04 -36.06
C PHE A 279 6.06 -30.97 -35.13
N LEU A 280 6.50 -32.22 -34.98
CA LEU A 280 5.87 -33.20 -34.09
C LEU A 280 6.00 -32.81 -32.61
N CYS A 281 7.14 -32.22 -32.22
CA CYS A 281 7.30 -31.62 -30.90
C CYS A 281 6.34 -30.44 -30.69
N GLN A 282 6.32 -29.49 -31.63
CA GLN A 282 5.65 -28.19 -31.44
C GLN A 282 4.13 -28.26 -31.52
N PHE A 283 3.57 -29.03 -32.46
CA PHE A 283 2.12 -29.07 -32.71
C PHE A 283 1.50 -30.43 -32.37
N GLY A 284 2.32 -31.42 -31.98
CA GLY A 284 1.88 -32.68 -31.39
C GLY A 284 2.07 -32.70 -29.88
N ILE A 285 3.32 -32.85 -29.44
CA ILE A 285 3.68 -33.10 -28.02
C ILE A 285 3.25 -31.95 -27.10
N MET A 286 3.56 -30.69 -27.45
CA MET A 286 3.28 -29.57 -26.54
C MET A 286 1.77 -29.31 -26.36
N PRO A 287 0.91 -29.21 -27.40
CA PRO A 287 -0.53 -29.11 -27.22
C PRO A 287 -1.15 -30.29 -26.48
N PHE A 288 -0.71 -31.52 -26.78
CA PHE A 288 -1.21 -32.72 -26.11
C PHE A 288 -0.86 -32.74 -24.61
N SER A 289 0.35 -32.32 -24.24
CA SER A 289 0.76 -32.26 -22.83
C SER A 289 0.13 -31.09 -22.07
N ALA A 290 -0.14 -29.95 -22.72
CA ALA A 290 -0.99 -28.90 -22.15
C ALA A 290 -2.41 -29.41 -21.84
N PHE A 291 -3.03 -30.10 -22.80
CA PHE A 291 -4.36 -30.71 -22.65
C PHE A 291 -4.39 -31.74 -21.52
N ALA A 292 -3.43 -32.68 -21.50
CA ALA A 292 -3.34 -33.71 -20.47
C ALA A 292 -3.11 -33.13 -19.07
N LEU A 293 -2.21 -32.15 -18.92
CA LEU A 293 -1.98 -31.46 -17.64
C LEU A 293 -3.22 -30.70 -17.17
N SER A 294 -3.96 -30.06 -18.08
CA SER A 294 -5.20 -29.34 -17.74
C SER A 294 -6.29 -30.29 -17.20
N LEU A 295 -6.39 -31.51 -17.75
CA LEU A 295 -7.30 -32.55 -17.24
C LEU A 295 -6.83 -33.19 -15.93
N ILE A 296 -5.52 -33.46 -15.78
CA ILE A 296 -4.96 -34.12 -14.58
C ILE A 296 -5.12 -33.24 -13.32
N PHE A 297 -5.09 -31.91 -13.47
CA PHE A 297 -5.15 -30.94 -12.37
C PHE A 297 -6.51 -30.23 -12.25
N ASP A 298 -7.55 -30.70 -12.96
CA ASP A 298 -8.93 -30.20 -12.94
C ASP A 298 -9.05 -28.67 -12.94
N VAL A 299 -8.40 -28.02 -13.92
CA VAL A 299 -8.32 -26.55 -13.99
C VAL A 299 -9.57 -25.94 -14.63
N LEU A 300 -9.89 -24.70 -14.24
CA LEU A 300 -11.05 -23.98 -14.76
C LEU A 300 -11.00 -23.85 -16.30
N PRO A 301 -12.14 -23.85 -17.02
CA PRO A 301 -12.17 -23.76 -18.49
C PRO A 301 -11.34 -22.60 -19.07
N VAL A 302 -11.39 -21.42 -18.45
CA VAL A 302 -10.60 -20.23 -18.81
C VAL A 302 -9.09 -20.48 -18.65
N GLN A 303 -8.70 -21.22 -17.62
CA GLN A 303 -7.31 -21.57 -17.32
C GLN A 303 -6.79 -22.64 -18.29
N ALA A 304 -7.58 -23.67 -18.58
CA ALA A 304 -7.25 -24.68 -19.60
C ALA A 304 -6.98 -24.02 -20.97
N ILE A 305 -7.79 -23.04 -21.37
CA ILE A 305 -7.61 -22.31 -22.63
C ILE A 305 -6.25 -21.58 -22.68
N VAL A 306 -5.80 -20.89 -21.62
CA VAL A 306 -4.47 -20.24 -21.66
C VAL A 306 -3.31 -21.24 -21.64
N ILE A 307 -3.45 -22.37 -20.93
CA ILE A 307 -2.45 -23.45 -20.93
C ILE A 307 -2.31 -24.05 -22.34
N ILE A 308 -3.43 -24.27 -23.04
CA ILE A 308 -3.45 -24.80 -24.41
C ILE A 308 -2.97 -23.76 -25.43
N ILE A 309 -3.33 -22.47 -25.30
CA ILE A 309 -2.77 -21.38 -26.13
C ILE A 309 -1.25 -21.36 -26.00
N MET A 310 -0.72 -21.49 -24.77
CA MET A 310 0.72 -21.53 -24.51
C MET A 310 1.39 -22.75 -25.16
N GLY A 311 0.73 -23.92 -25.17
CA GLY A 311 1.21 -25.13 -25.82
C GLY A 311 1.12 -25.14 -27.34
N CYS A 312 0.21 -24.36 -27.92
CA CYS A 312 0.04 -24.22 -29.37
C CYS A 312 0.92 -23.13 -30.00
N CYS A 313 1.77 -22.46 -29.21
CA CYS A 313 2.71 -21.45 -29.70
C CYS A 313 3.86 -22.06 -30.53
N PRO A 314 4.53 -21.26 -31.38
CA PRO A 314 5.80 -21.63 -31.98
C PRO A 314 6.97 -21.46 -30.99
N GLY A 315 8.16 -21.94 -31.38
CA GLY A 315 9.37 -21.86 -30.55
C GLY A 315 9.74 -20.42 -30.17
N GLY A 316 10.20 -20.23 -28.92
CA GLY A 316 10.59 -18.93 -28.40
C GLY A 316 11.99 -18.52 -28.87
N SER A 317 12.16 -17.29 -29.38
CA SER A 317 13.44 -16.83 -29.96
C SER A 317 14.66 -16.90 -29.03
N SER A 318 14.43 -17.00 -27.71
CA SER A 318 15.45 -17.25 -26.67
C SER A 318 16.17 -18.59 -26.84
N SER A 319 15.51 -19.63 -27.35
CA SER A 319 16.07 -20.97 -27.58
C SER A 319 17.41 -20.92 -28.33
N ASN A 320 17.50 -20.07 -29.35
CA ASN A 320 18.68 -19.81 -30.18
C ASN A 320 19.92 -19.37 -29.36
N VAL A 321 19.72 -18.59 -28.29
CA VAL A 321 20.80 -18.11 -27.41
C VAL A 321 21.22 -19.22 -26.44
N PHE A 322 20.28 -19.93 -25.85
CA PHE A 322 20.55 -21.07 -24.96
C PHE A 322 21.17 -22.26 -25.72
N CYS A 323 20.81 -22.46 -26.99
CA CYS A 323 21.40 -23.46 -27.89
C CYS A 323 22.90 -23.22 -28.12
N TYR A 324 23.30 -21.96 -28.30
CA TYR A 324 24.72 -21.58 -28.39
C TYR A 324 25.47 -21.85 -27.07
N TRP A 325 24.87 -21.58 -25.91
CA TRP A 325 25.47 -21.85 -24.60
C TRP A 325 25.49 -23.34 -24.21
N LEU A 326 24.68 -24.18 -24.86
CA LEU A 326 24.62 -25.63 -24.65
C LEU A 326 25.43 -26.41 -25.69
N ASP A 327 26.38 -25.79 -26.40
CA ASP A 327 27.17 -26.41 -27.49
C ASP A 327 26.26 -27.14 -28.52
N GLY A 328 25.10 -26.54 -28.86
CA GLY A 328 24.06 -27.12 -29.72
C GLY A 328 24.12 -26.69 -31.20
N ASP A 329 23.28 -27.30 -32.04
CA ASP A 329 23.14 -26.96 -33.46
C ASP A 329 22.28 -25.68 -33.63
N MET A 330 22.94 -24.51 -33.57
CA MET A 330 22.26 -23.21 -33.66
C MET A 330 21.59 -22.96 -35.02
N ASP A 331 22.15 -23.46 -36.13
CA ASP A 331 21.55 -23.32 -37.47
C ASP A 331 20.27 -24.18 -37.60
N LEU A 332 20.25 -25.36 -36.97
CA LEU A 332 19.02 -26.14 -36.81
C LEU A 332 17.98 -25.41 -35.95
N SER A 333 18.38 -24.79 -34.83
CA SER A 333 17.48 -23.99 -33.97
C SER A 333 16.78 -22.90 -34.78
N ILE A 334 17.54 -21.98 -35.39
CA ILE A 334 17.00 -20.86 -36.18
C ILE A 334 16.02 -21.36 -37.27
N SER A 335 16.32 -22.51 -37.87
CA SER A 335 15.46 -23.15 -38.87
C SER A 335 14.17 -23.72 -38.27
N MET A 336 14.22 -24.36 -37.10
CA MET A 336 13.06 -24.87 -36.37
C MET A 336 12.17 -23.74 -35.83
N THR A 337 12.75 -22.68 -35.25
CA THR A 337 11.98 -21.50 -34.81
C THR A 337 11.27 -20.85 -36.00
N ALA A 338 11.97 -20.65 -37.12
CA ALA A 338 11.38 -20.03 -38.31
C ALA A 338 10.29 -20.88 -38.97
N CYS A 339 10.50 -22.19 -39.14
CA CYS A 339 9.48 -23.08 -39.70
C CYS A 339 8.25 -23.22 -38.79
N SER A 340 8.43 -23.33 -37.46
CA SER A 340 7.29 -23.41 -36.53
C SER A 340 6.47 -22.11 -36.51
N SER A 341 7.10 -20.93 -36.50
CA SER A 341 6.39 -19.65 -36.58
C SER A 341 5.59 -19.45 -37.88
N ILE A 342 6.04 -20.03 -39.01
CA ILE A 342 5.28 -20.00 -40.26
C ILE A 342 4.10 -20.99 -40.20
N LEU A 343 4.33 -22.21 -39.70
CA LEU A 343 3.30 -23.25 -39.62
C LEU A 343 2.22 -22.96 -38.56
N ALA A 344 2.54 -22.17 -37.53
CA ALA A 344 1.60 -21.73 -36.50
C ALA A 344 0.36 -21.04 -37.08
N LEU A 345 0.47 -20.33 -38.21
CA LEU A 345 -0.66 -19.64 -38.85
C LEU A 345 -1.85 -20.57 -39.16
N GLY A 346 -1.58 -21.82 -39.53
CA GLY A 346 -2.62 -22.85 -39.71
C GLY A 346 -2.75 -23.79 -38.50
N MET A 347 -1.62 -24.18 -37.90
CA MET A 347 -1.61 -25.19 -36.84
C MET A 347 -2.14 -24.68 -35.49
N MET A 348 -1.88 -23.41 -35.12
CA MET A 348 -2.33 -22.89 -33.82
C MET A 348 -3.87 -22.81 -33.72
N PRO A 349 -4.60 -22.26 -34.71
CA PRO A 349 -6.06 -22.34 -34.73
C PRO A 349 -6.60 -23.78 -34.75
N LEU A 350 -5.98 -24.66 -35.55
CA LEU A 350 -6.40 -26.07 -35.65
C LEU A 350 -6.23 -26.83 -34.33
N CYS A 351 -5.07 -26.70 -33.67
CA CYS A 351 -4.82 -27.31 -32.37
C CYS A 351 -5.77 -26.74 -31.30
N LEU A 352 -6.08 -25.45 -31.32
CA LEU A 352 -7.08 -24.86 -30.42
C LEU A 352 -8.48 -25.46 -30.65
N VAL A 353 -8.95 -25.55 -31.89
CA VAL A 353 -10.26 -26.19 -32.22
C VAL A 353 -10.32 -27.63 -31.70
N ILE A 354 -9.25 -28.41 -31.87
CA ILE A 354 -9.18 -29.80 -31.41
C ILE A 354 -9.19 -29.86 -29.88
N TYR A 355 -8.21 -29.24 -29.21
CA TYR A 355 -7.97 -29.45 -27.78
C TYR A 355 -8.89 -28.63 -26.86
N THR A 356 -9.48 -27.52 -27.31
CA THR A 356 -10.42 -26.75 -26.47
C THR A 356 -11.88 -27.19 -26.61
N SER A 357 -12.19 -28.06 -27.58
CA SER A 357 -13.56 -28.54 -27.85
C SER A 357 -14.30 -29.02 -26.61
N THR A 358 -13.63 -29.78 -25.74
CA THR A 358 -14.14 -30.30 -24.46
C THR A 358 -14.65 -29.23 -23.50
N TRP A 359 -14.06 -28.03 -23.50
CA TRP A 359 -14.45 -26.92 -22.63
C TRP A 359 -15.34 -25.88 -23.33
N VAL A 360 -15.33 -25.83 -24.66
CA VAL A 360 -16.08 -24.84 -25.46
C VAL A 360 -17.50 -25.31 -25.81
N SER A 361 -17.80 -26.61 -25.77
CA SER A 361 -19.14 -27.16 -26.07
C SER A 361 -20.28 -26.64 -25.19
N GLY A 362 -20.00 -26.00 -24.05
CA GLY A 362 -21.01 -25.41 -23.15
C GLY A 362 -21.51 -24.00 -23.52
N ASP A 363 -21.07 -23.42 -24.64
CA ASP A 363 -21.43 -22.06 -25.11
C ASP A 363 -21.02 -20.91 -24.16
N THR A 364 -20.27 -21.21 -23.08
CA THR A 364 -19.83 -20.27 -22.03
C THR A 364 -18.65 -19.39 -22.45
N ILE A 365 -17.70 -19.92 -23.21
CA ILE A 365 -16.50 -19.19 -23.67
C ILE A 365 -16.37 -19.34 -25.18
N LYS A 366 -16.19 -18.23 -25.91
CA LYS A 366 -16.05 -18.23 -27.37
C LYS A 366 -14.67 -17.72 -27.77
N ILE A 367 -13.81 -18.65 -28.19
CA ILE A 367 -12.46 -18.35 -28.68
C ILE A 367 -12.56 -17.54 -29.98
N PRO A 368 -11.98 -16.33 -30.05
CA PRO A 368 -12.08 -15.46 -31.22
C PRO A 368 -11.02 -15.86 -32.26
N TYR A 369 -11.29 -16.94 -33.00
CA TYR A 369 -10.41 -17.45 -34.04
C TYR A 369 -10.02 -16.39 -35.09
N ASP A 370 -10.90 -15.42 -35.38
CA ASP A 370 -10.62 -14.29 -36.27
C ASP A 370 -9.48 -13.40 -35.74
N SER A 371 -9.51 -13.02 -34.46
CA SER A 371 -8.44 -12.23 -33.81
C SER A 371 -7.11 -12.99 -33.77
N ILE A 372 -7.17 -14.30 -33.53
CA ILE A 372 -5.99 -15.19 -33.54
C ILE A 372 -5.41 -15.28 -34.96
N GLY A 373 -6.25 -15.43 -35.98
CA GLY A 373 -5.83 -15.45 -37.39
C GLY A 373 -5.22 -14.11 -37.84
N ILE A 374 -5.87 -12.99 -37.52
CA ILE A 374 -5.40 -11.64 -37.86
C ILE A 374 -4.04 -11.35 -37.18
N THR A 375 -3.89 -11.68 -35.90
CA THR A 375 -2.61 -11.49 -35.19
C THR A 375 -1.51 -12.36 -35.79
N LEU A 376 -1.75 -13.65 -36.05
CA LEU A 376 -0.78 -14.56 -36.68
C LEU A 376 -0.34 -14.10 -38.09
N VAL A 377 -1.29 -13.67 -38.93
CA VAL A 377 -0.97 -13.04 -40.25
C VAL A 377 -0.11 -11.79 -40.05
N GLY A 378 -0.43 -10.97 -39.05
CA GLY A 378 0.34 -9.77 -38.69
C GLY A 378 1.80 -10.03 -38.32
N LEU A 379 2.17 -11.24 -37.85
CA LEU A 379 3.56 -11.59 -37.52
C LEU A 379 4.44 -11.85 -38.74
N LEU A 380 3.87 -12.27 -39.88
CA LEU A 380 4.64 -12.55 -41.09
C LEU A 380 5.25 -11.27 -41.69
N VAL A 381 4.59 -10.12 -41.52
CA VAL A 381 5.06 -8.82 -42.01
C VAL A 381 6.41 -8.40 -41.38
N PRO A 382 6.57 -8.30 -40.03
CA PRO A 382 7.86 -7.99 -39.43
C PRO A 382 8.92 -9.08 -39.67
N ILE A 383 8.57 -10.38 -39.71
CA ILE A 383 9.54 -11.44 -40.04
C ILE A 383 10.10 -11.23 -41.46
N GLY A 384 9.22 -11.05 -42.45
CA GLY A 384 9.59 -10.83 -43.85
C GLY A 384 10.42 -9.56 -44.05
N LEU A 385 10.05 -8.46 -43.39
CA LEU A 385 10.83 -7.21 -43.39
C LEU A 385 12.21 -7.42 -42.75
N GLY A 386 12.31 -8.15 -41.65
CA GLY A 386 13.59 -8.48 -41.00
C GLY A 386 14.50 -9.31 -41.90
N MET A 387 13.95 -10.32 -42.59
CA MET A 387 14.69 -11.13 -43.56
C MET A 387 15.17 -10.30 -44.76
N LEU A 388 14.34 -9.38 -45.26
CA LEU A 388 14.72 -8.46 -46.34
C LEU A 388 15.84 -7.50 -45.92
N VAL A 389 15.78 -6.97 -44.69
CA VAL A 389 16.83 -6.12 -44.12
C VAL A 389 18.13 -6.90 -43.89
N LYS A 390 18.06 -8.15 -43.43
CA LYS A 390 19.23 -9.04 -43.31
C LYS A 390 19.85 -9.37 -44.68
N HIS A 391 19.03 -9.56 -45.70
CA HIS A 391 19.48 -9.84 -47.06
C HIS A 391 20.14 -8.61 -47.73
N LYS A 392 19.50 -7.45 -47.66
CA LYS A 392 19.92 -6.23 -48.37
C LYS A 392 20.96 -5.39 -47.60
N TRP A 393 20.92 -5.41 -46.27
CA TRP A 393 21.78 -4.61 -45.39
C TRP A 393 22.27 -5.39 -44.15
N PRO A 394 23.08 -6.46 -44.32
CA PRO A 394 23.52 -7.31 -43.20
C PRO A 394 24.31 -6.58 -42.10
N LYS A 395 24.98 -5.46 -42.43
CA LYS A 395 25.62 -4.58 -41.43
C LYS A 395 24.60 -3.80 -40.59
N ALA A 396 23.48 -3.39 -41.17
CA ALA A 396 22.39 -2.72 -40.45
C ALA A 396 21.63 -3.71 -39.56
N ALA A 397 21.31 -4.91 -40.06
CA ALA A 397 20.68 -5.98 -39.28
C ALA A 397 21.44 -6.29 -37.97
N LYS A 398 22.79 -6.33 -37.99
CA LYS A 398 23.60 -6.50 -36.78
C LYS A 398 23.50 -5.35 -35.77
N LYS A 399 23.35 -4.09 -36.23
CA LYS A 399 23.08 -2.94 -35.33
C LYS A 399 21.66 -3.01 -34.77
N ILE A 400 20.67 -3.27 -35.63
CA ILE A 400 19.24 -3.41 -35.29
C ILE A 400 19.06 -4.47 -34.20
N LEU A 401 19.64 -5.65 -34.36
CA LEU A 401 19.54 -6.73 -33.36
C LEU A 401 20.06 -6.31 -31.97
N LYS A 402 21.19 -5.59 -31.93
CA LYS A 402 21.77 -5.09 -30.68
C LYS A 402 20.87 -4.03 -30.02
N VAL A 403 20.37 -3.06 -30.79
CA VAL A 403 19.45 -2.02 -30.26
C VAL A 403 18.13 -2.64 -29.80
N GLY A 404 17.54 -3.52 -30.61
CA GLY A 404 16.29 -4.23 -30.30
C GLY A 404 16.40 -5.10 -29.05
N SER A 405 17.57 -5.70 -28.76
CA SER A 405 17.78 -6.43 -27.50
C SER A 405 17.74 -5.53 -26.26
N VAL A 406 18.20 -4.28 -26.34
CA VAL A 406 18.15 -3.32 -25.23
C VAL A 406 16.74 -2.75 -25.06
N VAL A 407 16.11 -2.32 -26.15
CA VAL A 407 14.73 -1.79 -26.10
C VAL A 407 13.73 -2.86 -25.69
N GLY A 408 13.92 -4.12 -26.12
CA GLY A 408 13.12 -5.26 -25.69
C GLY A 408 13.15 -5.49 -24.18
N ILE A 409 14.31 -5.36 -23.53
CA ILE A 409 14.42 -5.47 -22.06
C ILE A 409 13.64 -4.33 -21.37
N ILE A 410 13.74 -3.09 -21.89
CA ILE A 410 13.00 -1.94 -21.35
C ILE A 410 11.48 -2.16 -21.49
N LEU A 411 11.02 -2.64 -22.65
CA LEU A 411 9.59 -2.95 -22.88
C LEU A 411 9.11 -4.08 -21.94
N ILE A 412 9.90 -5.12 -21.71
CA ILE A 412 9.58 -6.20 -20.75
C ILE A 412 9.40 -5.64 -19.33
N ILE A 413 10.28 -4.73 -18.89
CA ILE A 413 10.17 -4.11 -17.56
C ILE A 413 8.89 -3.26 -17.46
N VAL A 414 8.55 -2.48 -18.50
CA VAL A 414 7.29 -1.73 -18.56
C VAL A 414 6.10 -2.68 -18.48
N ILE A 415 6.08 -3.76 -19.26
CA ILE A 415 5.01 -4.78 -19.26
C ILE A 415 4.85 -5.44 -17.89
N ALA A 416 5.95 -5.77 -17.21
CA ALA A 416 5.92 -6.39 -15.89
C ALA A 416 5.35 -5.44 -14.82
N VAL A 417 5.78 -4.17 -14.81
CA VAL A 417 5.26 -3.16 -13.86
C VAL A 417 3.80 -2.82 -14.16
N VAL A 418 3.46 -2.56 -15.42
CA VAL A 418 2.09 -2.21 -15.86
C VAL A 418 1.12 -3.37 -15.60
N GLY A 419 1.50 -4.60 -15.94
CA GLY A 419 0.69 -5.79 -15.67
C GLY A 419 0.54 -6.09 -14.17
N GLY A 420 1.60 -5.89 -13.38
CA GLY A 420 1.58 -6.03 -11.93
C GLY A 420 0.58 -5.10 -11.25
N VAL A 421 0.51 -3.84 -11.69
CA VAL A 421 -0.46 -2.85 -11.18
C VAL A 421 -1.87 -3.09 -11.72
N LEU A 422 -2.02 -3.38 -13.01
CA LEU A 422 -3.33 -3.49 -13.68
C LEU A 422 -4.12 -4.74 -13.26
N TYR A 423 -3.43 -5.85 -12.98
CA TYR A 423 -4.04 -7.14 -12.70
C TYR A 423 -3.69 -7.65 -11.29
N LYS A 424 -3.83 -6.80 -10.24
CA LYS A 424 -3.44 -7.19 -8.87
C LYS A 424 -4.14 -8.47 -8.38
N SER A 425 -5.40 -8.73 -8.79
CA SER A 425 -6.11 -9.98 -8.53
C SER A 425 -5.43 -11.23 -9.11
N SER A 426 -4.74 -11.10 -10.24
CA SER A 426 -4.18 -12.22 -11.01
C SER A 426 -3.00 -12.91 -10.32
N TRP A 427 -2.44 -12.29 -9.27
CA TRP A 427 -1.37 -12.86 -8.45
C TRP A 427 -1.90 -13.83 -7.37
N VAL A 428 -3.21 -13.86 -7.10
CA VAL A 428 -3.88 -14.88 -6.28
C VAL A 428 -4.08 -16.16 -7.12
N ILE A 429 -2.96 -16.77 -7.48
CA ILE A 429 -2.86 -17.85 -8.46
C ILE A 429 -3.23 -19.19 -7.80
N ALA A 430 -4.18 -19.92 -8.40
CA ALA A 430 -4.53 -21.28 -7.98
C ALA A 430 -3.29 -22.19 -7.97
N PRO A 431 -3.06 -23.02 -6.92
CA PRO A 431 -1.86 -23.86 -6.82
C PRO A 431 -1.61 -24.78 -8.04
N SER A 432 -2.68 -25.24 -8.70
CA SER A 432 -2.61 -26.00 -9.95
C SER A 432 -1.88 -25.25 -11.07
N LEU A 433 -2.11 -23.94 -11.24
CA LEU A 433 -1.42 -23.13 -12.24
C LEU A 433 0.08 -22.98 -11.96
N TRP A 434 0.48 -22.85 -10.69
CA TRP A 434 1.90 -22.86 -10.30
C TRP A 434 2.56 -24.21 -10.58
N ILE A 435 1.89 -25.32 -10.24
CA ILE A 435 2.40 -26.67 -10.47
C ILE A 435 2.54 -26.96 -11.96
N ILE A 436 1.51 -26.69 -12.77
CA ILE A 436 1.55 -26.85 -14.23
C ILE A 436 2.63 -25.93 -14.84
N GLY A 437 2.63 -24.64 -14.48
CA GLY A 437 3.58 -23.67 -15.03
C GLY A 437 5.05 -23.98 -14.69
N THR A 438 5.29 -24.66 -13.56
CA THR A 438 6.59 -25.18 -13.18
C THR A 438 6.96 -26.44 -13.97
N ILE A 439 6.07 -27.44 -14.01
CA ILE A 439 6.35 -28.78 -14.57
C ILE A 439 6.36 -28.78 -16.10
N TYR A 440 5.47 -28.01 -16.74
CA TYR A 440 5.22 -28.08 -18.18
C TYR A 440 6.47 -27.78 -19.04
N PRO A 441 7.33 -26.78 -18.71
CA PRO A 441 8.63 -26.65 -19.36
C PRO A 441 9.51 -27.90 -19.25
N PHE A 442 9.65 -28.53 -18.07
CA PHE A 442 10.45 -29.76 -17.92
C PHE A 442 9.91 -30.91 -18.78
N VAL A 443 8.59 -31.04 -18.90
CA VAL A 443 7.94 -32.03 -19.77
C VAL A 443 8.31 -31.78 -21.23
N GLY A 444 8.23 -30.54 -21.71
CA GLY A 444 8.63 -30.18 -23.08
C GLY A 444 10.10 -30.45 -23.38
N PHE A 445 11.00 -30.00 -22.50
CA PHE A 445 12.44 -30.29 -22.61
C PHE A 445 12.73 -31.81 -22.62
N GLY A 446 12.12 -32.56 -21.69
CA GLY A 446 12.34 -34.00 -21.54
C GLY A 446 11.82 -34.83 -22.71
N LEU A 447 10.58 -34.60 -23.13
CA LEU A 447 9.96 -35.31 -24.25
C LEU A 447 10.63 -34.95 -25.59
N GLY A 448 10.99 -33.69 -25.80
CA GLY A 448 11.75 -33.25 -26.98
C GLY A 448 13.13 -33.90 -27.07
N PHE A 449 13.84 -34.03 -25.93
CA PHE A 449 15.11 -34.75 -25.86
C PHE A 449 14.93 -36.24 -26.16
N LEU A 450 13.92 -36.88 -25.56
CA LEU A 450 13.64 -38.31 -25.71
C LEU A 450 13.28 -38.65 -27.16
N LEU A 451 12.38 -37.88 -27.80
CA LEU A 451 12.01 -38.10 -29.20
C LEU A 451 13.23 -37.96 -30.13
N ALA A 452 14.04 -36.90 -29.96
CA ALA A 452 15.27 -36.72 -30.73
C ALA A 452 16.24 -37.90 -30.56
N ARG A 453 16.34 -38.45 -29.34
CA ARG A 453 17.21 -39.58 -29.02
C ARG A 453 16.72 -40.90 -29.61
N ILE A 454 15.40 -41.12 -29.67
CA ILE A 454 14.75 -42.26 -30.32
C ILE A 454 14.95 -42.21 -31.84
N VAL A 455 14.81 -41.03 -32.46
CA VAL A 455 15.07 -40.80 -33.90
C VAL A 455 16.58 -40.70 -34.21
N GLY A 456 17.43 -41.23 -33.32
CA GLY A 456 18.86 -41.42 -33.54
C GLY A 456 19.69 -40.14 -33.72
N GLN A 457 19.18 -38.97 -33.31
CA GLN A 457 19.95 -37.73 -33.45
C GLN A 457 21.19 -37.72 -32.53
N PRO A 458 22.28 -37.06 -32.94
CA PRO A 458 23.45 -36.89 -32.09
C PRO A 458 23.15 -35.96 -30.91
N TRP A 459 23.88 -36.12 -29.80
CA TRP A 459 23.66 -35.41 -28.54
C TRP A 459 23.55 -33.88 -28.69
N TYR A 460 24.35 -33.26 -29.55
CA TYR A 460 24.32 -31.81 -29.77
C TYR A 460 22.99 -31.34 -30.43
N ARG A 461 22.35 -32.17 -31.25
CA ARG A 461 21.01 -31.92 -31.81
C ARG A 461 19.88 -32.28 -30.87
N CYS A 462 20.05 -33.33 -30.05
CA CYS A 462 19.07 -33.65 -29.01
C CYS A 462 18.89 -32.47 -28.04
N ARG A 463 19.99 -31.77 -27.69
CA ARG A 463 19.94 -30.52 -26.91
C ARG A 463 19.18 -29.40 -27.63
N THR A 464 19.43 -29.17 -28.91
CA THR A 464 18.67 -28.19 -29.73
C THR A 464 17.18 -28.51 -29.78
N ILE A 465 16.81 -29.76 -30.03
CA ILE A 465 15.40 -30.16 -30.17
C ILE A 465 14.68 -30.08 -28.82
N ALA A 466 15.34 -30.45 -27.71
CA ALA A 466 14.83 -30.26 -26.36
C ALA A 466 14.56 -28.78 -26.04
N LEU A 467 15.50 -27.90 -26.38
CA LEU A 467 15.36 -26.45 -26.23
C LEU A 467 14.17 -25.90 -27.03
N GLU A 468 14.06 -26.19 -28.32
CA GLU A 468 12.97 -25.67 -29.14
C GLU A 468 11.60 -26.23 -28.76
N THR A 469 11.55 -27.46 -28.21
CA THR A 469 10.29 -28.04 -27.70
C THR A 469 9.84 -27.34 -26.41
N GLY A 470 10.77 -27.20 -25.44
CA GLY A 470 10.45 -26.67 -24.12
C GLY A 470 10.41 -25.15 -24.01
N MET A 471 11.11 -24.42 -24.90
CA MET A 471 11.11 -22.96 -24.91
C MET A 471 10.04 -22.41 -25.86
N GLN A 472 8.92 -21.97 -25.29
CA GLN A 472 7.73 -21.50 -26.01
C GLN A 472 7.73 -19.98 -26.17
N ASN A 473 7.11 -19.48 -27.25
CA ASN A 473 6.96 -18.05 -27.49
C ASN A 473 5.88 -17.42 -26.60
N ALA A 474 6.17 -17.31 -25.30
CA ALA A 474 5.26 -16.75 -24.29
C ALA A 474 4.79 -15.32 -24.61
N GLN A 475 5.61 -14.52 -25.30
CA GLN A 475 5.21 -13.17 -25.73
C GLN A 475 4.01 -13.22 -26.69
N LEU A 476 4.01 -14.19 -27.62
CA LEU A 476 2.91 -14.42 -28.56
C LEU A 476 1.65 -14.90 -27.81
N ALA A 477 1.80 -15.79 -26.83
CA ALA A 477 0.69 -16.20 -25.95
C ALA A 477 0.08 -15.01 -25.20
N SER A 478 0.90 -14.20 -24.51
CA SER A 478 0.43 -13.04 -23.74
C SER A 478 -0.29 -12.00 -24.61
N THR A 479 0.24 -11.68 -25.80
CA THR A 479 -0.41 -10.74 -26.71
C THR A 479 -1.68 -11.31 -27.33
N ILE A 480 -1.72 -12.60 -27.70
CA ILE A 480 -2.96 -13.24 -28.17
C ILE A 480 -4.02 -13.22 -27.08
N VAL A 481 -3.67 -13.61 -25.85
CA VAL A 481 -4.59 -13.58 -24.70
C VAL A 481 -5.15 -12.18 -24.51
N GLN A 482 -4.28 -11.16 -24.42
CA GLN A 482 -4.71 -9.78 -24.16
C GLN A 482 -5.55 -9.15 -25.28
N LEU A 483 -5.33 -9.53 -26.55
CA LEU A 483 -6.11 -9.02 -27.70
C LEU A 483 -7.39 -9.84 -27.98
N SER A 484 -7.58 -10.98 -27.29
CA SER A 484 -8.68 -11.91 -27.54
C SER A 484 -9.74 -11.92 -26.44
N PHE A 485 -9.34 -11.84 -25.17
CA PHE A 485 -10.23 -12.05 -24.02
C PHE A 485 -10.57 -10.74 -23.29
N THR A 486 -11.68 -10.74 -22.56
CA THR A 486 -12.19 -9.57 -21.83
C THR A 486 -11.41 -9.31 -20.53
N PRO A 487 -11.44 -8.09 -19.96
CA PRO A 487 -10.67 -7.77 -18.75
C PRO A 487 -10.87 -8.73 -17.57
N ALA A 488 -12.09 -9.23 -17.34
CA ALA A 488 -12.38 -10.17 -16.27
C ALA A 488 -11.82 -11.59 -16.52
N GLU A 489 -11.74 -12.02 -17.79
CA GLU A 489 -11.05 -13.26 -18.17
C GLU A 489 -9.52 -13.08 -18.07
N LEU A 490 -9.00 -11.90 -18.41
CA LEU A 490 -7.57 -11.58 -18.34
C LEU A 490 -7.00 -11.67 -16.91
N GLU A 491 -7.78 -11.30 -15.88
CA GLU A 491 -7.41 -11.50 -14.48
C GLU A 491 -7.15 -12.99 -14.15
N LEU A 492 -7.80 -13.94 -14.84
CA LEU A 492 -7.61 -15.38 -14.64
C LEU A 492 -6.59 -16.01 -15.60
N MET A 493 -6.23 -15.33 -16.70
CA MET A 493 -5.36 -15.88 -17.75
C MET A 493 -3.93 -15.30 -17.74
N PHE A 494 -3.75 -14.03 -17.39
CA PHE A 494 -2.50 -13.31 -17.70
C PHE A 494 -1.28 -13.79 -16.91
N ALA A 495 -1.47 -14.36 -15.71
CA ALA A 495 -0.37 -14.90 -14.91
C ALA A 495 0.33 -16.12 -15.55
N PHE A 496 -0.39 -17.02 -16.24
CA PHE A 496 0.19 -18.31 -16.67
C PHE A 496 1.36 -18.18 -17.68
N PRO A 497 1.28 -17.35 -18.74
CA PRO A 497 2.43 -17.12 -19.63
C PRO A 497 3.64 -16.50 -18.93
N LEU A 498 3.45 -15.73 -17.85
CA LEU A 498 4.54 -15.17 -17.04
C LEU A 498 5.21 -16.25 -16.19
N ILE A 499 4.43 -17.11 -15.52
CA ILE A 499 4.95 -18.27 -14.77
C ILE A 499 5.79 -19.17 -15.68
N TYR A 500 5.23 -19.56 -16.84
CA TYR A 500 5.96 -20.38 -17.83
C TYR A 500 7.24 -19.66 -18.30
N SER A 501 7.18 -18.35 -18.55
CA SER A 501 8.35 -17.55 -18.97
C SER A 501 9.50 -17.60 -17.97
N ILE A 502 9.21 -17.60 -16.67
CA ILE A 502 10.22 -17.72 -15.62
C ILE A 502 10.78 -19.15 -15.61
N PHE A 503 9.92 -20.17 -15.54
CA PHE A 503 10.39 -21.55 -15.40
C PHE A 503 11.12 -22.10 -16.63
N GLN A 504 10.76 -21.72 -17.86
CA GLN A 504 11.54 -22.12 -19.04
C GLN A 504 12.98 -21.58 -19.02
N LEU A 505 13.21 -20.40 -18.43
CA LEU A 505 14.56 -19.84 -18.24
C LEU A 505 15.31 -20.56 -17.11
N VAL A 506 14.62 -20.94 -16.04
CA VAL A 506 15.18 -21.76 -14.95
C VAL A 506 15.61 -23.14 -15.49
N VAL A 507 14.77 -23.82 -16.28
CA VAL A 507 15.11 -25.12 -16.90
C VAL A 507 16.31 -24.98 -17.84
N ALA A 508 16.34 -23.96 -18.69
CA ALA A 508 17.49 -23.70 -19.57
C ALA A 508 18.78 -23.40 -18.78
N GLY A 509 18.69 -22.66 -17.68
CA GLY A 509 19.79 -22.39 -16.75
C GLY A 509 20.30 -23.65 -16.05
N ILE A 510 19.40 -24.50 -15.54
CA ILE A 510 19.73 -25.81 -14.94
C ILE A 510 20.41 -26.71 -15.97
N ALA A 511 19.92 -26.76 -17.21
CA ALA A 511 20.55 -27.53 -18.29
C ALA A 511 21.98 -27.06 -18.58
N ILE A 512 22.23 -25.74 -18.59
CA ILE A 512 23.58 -25.17 -18.73
C ILE A 512 24.45 -25.51 -17.51
N GLY A 513 23.92 -25.37 -16.30
CA GLY A 513 24.62 -25.69 -15.05
C GLY A 513 25.07 -27.16 -15.01
N LEU A 514 24.16 -28.09 -15.33
CA LEU A 514 24.45 -29.52 -15.50
C LEU A 514 25.49 -29.76 -16.59
N HIS A 515 25.37 -29.12 -17.76
CA HIS A 515 26.33 -29.32 -18.83
C HIS A 515 27.73 -28.84 -18.45
N GLN A 516 27.85 -27.66 -17.82
CA GLN A 516 29.12 -27.12 -17.33
C GLN A 516 29.69 -27.93 -16.16
N ALA A 517 28.84 -28.43 -15.26
CA ALA A 517 29.26 -29.32 -14.18
C ALA A 517 29.83 -30.63 -14.73
N ILE A 518 29.16 -31.29 -15.67
CA ILE A 518 29.66 -32.49 -16.36
C ILE A 518 30.98 -32.20 -17.11
N LYS A 519 31.12 -31.01 -17.69
CA LYS A 519 32.34 -30.54 -18.38
C LYS A 519 33.50 -30.30 -17.39
N ARG A 520 33.22 -29.80 -16.17
CA ARG A 520 34.20 -29.59 -15.09
C ARG A 520 34.58 -30.87 -14.34
N CYS A 521 33.61 -31.73 -13.99
CA CYS A 521 33.87 -33.00 -13.31
C CYS A 521 34.70 -33.98 -14.17
N ARG A 522 34.75 -33.78 -15.50
CA ARG A 522 35.66 -34.49 -16.42
C ARG A 522 37.05 -33.87 -16.56
N GLY A 523 37.40 -32.87 -15.75
CA GLY A 523 38.70 -32.18 -15.80
C GLY A 523 39.11 -31.48 -14.50
N GLY A 524 38.69 -32.00 -13.34
CA GLY A 524 38.88 -31.36 -12.03
C GLY A 524 39.24 -32.34 -10.91
N THR A 525 40.46 -32.88 -10.96
CA THR A 525 40.98 -33.91 -10.03
C THR A 525 42.10 -33.40 -9.11
N SER A 526 42.23 -32.08 -8.90
CA SER A 526 43.44 -31.46 -8.36
C SER A 526 43.20 -30.23 -7.45
N SER A 527 42.04 -30.10 -6.80
CA SER A 527 41.73 -28.95 -5.93
C SER A 527 40.78 -29.30 -4.77
N LYS A 528 41.22 -30.23 -3.93
CA LYS A 528 40.66 -30.53 -2.60
C LYS A 528 41.82 -30.98 -1.70
N GLU A 529 42.37 -30.06 -0.91
CA GLU A 529 42.98 -30.37 0.41
C GLU A 529 43.42 -29.10 1.17
N ASP A 530 43.88 -28.05 0.47
CA ASP A 530 44.46 -26.88 1.14
C ASP A 530 43.46 -25.82 1.64
N GLU A 531 43.76 -25.30 2.84
CA GLU A 531 43.25 -24.09 3.50
C GLU A 531 41.80 -24.03 4.00
N GLU A 532 41.30 -25.12 4.61
CA GLU A 532 40.60 -24.96 5.89
C GLU A 532 41.62 -24.63 7.00
N ALA A 533 42.08 -23.37 7.08
CA ALA A 533 43.11 -22.97 8.04
C ALA A 533 42.90 -21.57 8.66
N ARG A 534 43.01 -21.50 10.00
CA ARG A 534 43.13 -20.30 10.86
C ARG A 534 41.83 -19.46 11.02
N GLN A 535 41.10 -19.60 12.14
CA GLN A 535 41.28 -18.87 13.44
C GLN A 535 40.48 -17.54 13.46
N ARG A 536 39.57 -17.19 14.39
CA ARG A 536 39.45 -17.31 15.88
C ARG A 536 40.63 -16.72 16.65
N ALA A 537 40.51 -15.76 17.58
CA ALA A 537 39.39 -14.88 18.00
C ALA A 537 39.99 -13.46 18.29
N VAL A 538 39.49 -12.56 19.16
CA VAL A 538 39.61 -12.57 20.65
C VAL A 538 39.23 -11.15 21.18
N GLU A 539 38.40 -11.07 22.25
CA GLU A 539 38.34 -10.10 23.42
C GLU A 539 38.50 -8.54 23.23
N ASP A 540 38.15 -7.61 24.15
CA ASP A 540 37.49 -7.69 25.50
C ASP A 540 36.67 -6.41 25.91
N GLN A 541 36.22 -6.38 27.19
CA GLN A 541 35.36 -5.43 27.95
C GLN A 541 36.04 -4.16 28.54
N ASP A 542 35.23 -3.18 29.00
CA ASP A 542 35.31 -2.40 30.30
C ASP A 542 34.44 -1.10 30.30
N LYS A 543 34.15 -0.29 31.35
CA LYS A 543 33.88 -0.36 32.84
C LYS A 543 33.46 1.09 33.30
N GLN A 544 32.86 1.46 34.45
CA GLN A 544 32.02 0.83 35.51
C GLN A 544 31.53 1.92 36.54
N SER A 545 30.33 1.77 37.13
CA SER A 545 29.80 2.47 38.37
C SER A 545 29.59 4.01 38.30
N TYR A 546 28.89 4.75 39.20
CA TYR A 546 28.54 4.67 40.66
C TYR A 546 27.12 5.32 40.94
N ALA A 547 26.22 4.88 41.85
CA ALA A 547 26.05 5.12 43.32
C ALA A 547 25.91 6.62 43.75
N LEU A 548 25.06 7.12 44.70
CA LEU A 548 23.96 6.69 45.63
C LEU A 548 23.09 7.97 45.99
N ASP A 549 22.12 8.15 46.94
CA ASP A 549 21.53 7.44 48.12
C ASP A 549 20.03 7.89 48.43
N ASN A 550 19.55 7.95 49.70
CA ASN A 550 18.11 8.01 50.15
C ASN A 550 17.60 9.28 50.92
N GLY A 551 16.25 9.44 50.98
CA GLY A 551 15.45 10.34 51.86
C GLY A 551 13.97 10.48 51.37
N GLY A 552 12.94 10.95 52.10
CA GLY A 552 12.71 11.39 53.51
C GLY A 552 11.22 11.83 53.73
N PHE A 553 10.75 12.09 54.97
CA PHE A 553 9.34 12.47 55.33
C PHE A 553 9.23 13.27 56.65
N HIS A 554 8.24 14.18 56.82
CA HIS A 554 7.45 14.44 58.07
C HIS A 554 6.40 15.58 57.93
N SER A 555 5.60 15.84 58.98
CA SER A 555 4.39 16.68 59.02
C SER A 555 4.10 17.33 60.41
N ASP A 556 3.11 18.25 60.42
CA ASP A 556 2.16 18.60 61.51
C ASP A 556 2.28 19.84 62.44
N GLU A 557 1.12 20.50 62.54
CA GLU A 557 0.46 21.33 63.59
C GLU A 557 1.13 22.48 64.40
N ASN A 558 0.37 23.59 64.50
CA ASN A 558 -0.06 24.23 65.77
C ASN A 558 -1.18 25.26 65.53
N GLY A 559 -1.92 25.68 66.58
CA GLY A 559 -3.06 26.61 66.47
C GLY A 559 -3.23 27.56 67.67
N ASN A 560 -4.24 28.44 67.65
CA ASN A 560 -4.68 29.23 68.82
C ASN A 560 -6.05 29.92 68.60
N THR A 561 -6.73 30.30 69.68
CA THR A 561 -8.09 30.90 69.68
C THR A 561 -8.17 32.21 70.45
N GLU A 562 -8.88 33.23 69.94
CA GLU A 562 -9.41 34.33 70.77
C GLU A 562 -10.67 34.98 70.14
N ASN A 563 -11.41 35.79 70.92
CA ASN A 563 -12.88 35.93 70.77
C ASN A 563 -13.34 37.32 70.25
N LYS A 564 -13.95 37.40 69.05
CA LYS A 564 -14.42 38.66 68.41
C LYS A 564 -15.69 38.57 67.52
N ASN A 565 -16.77 37.91 67.96
CA ASN A 565 -17.99 37.80 67.15
C ASN A 565 -18.95 39.02 67.23
N LYS A 566 -18.63 40.09 66.48
CA LYS A 566 -19.61 41.09 65.97
C LYS A 566 -19.35 41.56 64.52
N ASP A 567 -18.21 41.23 63.94
CA ASP A 567 -17.85 41.50 62.54
C ASP A 567 -17.64 40.20 61.75
N LEU A 568 -18.40 39.15 62.09
CA LEU A 568 -18.24 37.81 61.51
C LEU A 568 -18.82 37.76 60.09
N GLU A 569 -17.96 37.61 59.09
CA GLU A 569 -18.37 37.44 57.68
C GLU A 569 -18.39 35.97 57.22
N ILE A 570 -17.63 35.08 57.86
CA ILE A 570 -17.55 33.64 57.55
C ILE A 570 -17.68 32.86 58.86
N LEU A 571 -18.57 31.87 58.89
CA LEU A 571 -18.82 30.99 60.03
C LEU A 571 -18.75 29.54 59.55
N ASP A 572 -17.63 28.88 59.86
CA ASP A 572 -17.50 27.44 59.66
C ASP A 572 -17.91 26.69 60.93
N LEU A 573 -18.90 25.81 60.77
CA LEU A 573 -19.43 24.89 61.77
C LEU A 573 -19.48 23.46 61.20
N SER A 574 -18.66 23.16 60.18
CA SER A 574 -18.61 21.82 59.60
C SER A 574 -18.11 20.78 60.61
N ILE A 575 -18.56 19.53 60.42
CA ILE A 575 -18.20 18.34 61.21
C ILE A 575 -18.45 18.52 62.74
N SER A 576 -19.21 19.56 63.13
CA SER A 576 -19.41 19.96 64.53
C SER A 576 -20.51 19.17 65.26
N ASN A 577 -20.94 18.03 64.69
CA ASN A 577 -21.90 17.08 65.28
C ASN A 577 -23.28 17.69 65.62
N ILE A 578 -23.64 18.83 65.02
CA ILE A 578 -24.88 19.58 65.27
C ILE A 578 -26.07 18.77 64.74
N SER A 579 -27.05 18.45 65.61
CA SER A 579 -28.24 17.65 65.25
C SER A 579 -29.49 18.48 64.96
N ASN A 580 -29.55 19.72 65.44
CA ASN A 580 -30.67 20.63 65.29
C ASN A 580 -30.20 22.10 65.22
N ILE A 581 -30.96 22.95 64.53
CA ILE A 581 -30.83 24.42 64.57
C ILE A 581 -32.13 24.96 65.14
N GLU A 582 -32.06 25.65 66.27
CA GLU A 582 -33.23 26.31 66.86
C GLU A 582 -33.68 27.48 65.97
N ASN A 583 -34.99 27.69 65.87
CA ASN A 583 -35.54 28.83 65.14
C ASN A 583 -34.95 30.14 65.68
N PHE A 584 -34.53 31.03 64.78
CA PHE A 584 -33.88 32.31 65.09
C PHE A 584 -32.48 32.24 65.73
N ALA A 585 -31.82 31.06 65.77
CA ALA A 585 -30.50 30.88 66.41
C ALA A 585 -29.39 31.83 65.90
N PHE A 586 -29.50 32.34 64.66
CA PHE A 586 -28.53 33.24 64.05
C PHE A 586 -28.91 34.74 64.10
N ILE A 587 -29.92 35.13 64.91
CA ILE A 587 -30.29 36.54 65.08
C ILE A 587 -29.08 37.37 65.52
N GLY A 588 -28.86 38.49 64.81
CA GLY A 588 -27.75 39.42 65.05
C GLY A 588 -26.53 39.19 64.16
N LEU A 589 -26.42 38.09 63.43
CA LEU A 589 -25.32 37.81 62.49
C LEU A 589 -25.57 38.43 61.09
N TYR A 590 -26.09 39.66 61.03
CA TYR A 590 -26.51 40.32 59.79
C TYR A 590 -25.36 40.67 58.80
N LYS A 591 -24.10 40.54 59.23
CA LYS A 591 -22.89 40.68 58.38
C LYS A 591 -22.40 39.36 57.77
N LEU A 592 -22.95 38.22 58.19
CA LEU A 592 -22.47 36.91 57.77
C LEU A 592 -22.73 36.69 56.28
N LYS A 593 -21.69 36.35 55.51
CA LYS A 593 -21.71 36.07 54.07
C LYS A 593 -21.61 34.58 53.79
N GLU A 594 -20.92 33.81 54.62
CA GLU A 594 -20.71 32.39 54.42
C GLU A 594 -20.98 31.59 55.70
N LEU A 595 -21.79 30.54 55.57
CA LEU A 595 -22.15 29.61 56.63
C LEU A 595 -21.93 28.18 56.13
N ASN A 596 -20.89 27.52 56.65
CA ASN A 596 -20.60 26.11 56.37
C ASN A 596 -21.13 25.24 57.52
N LEU A 597 -22.08 24.37 57.21
CA LEU A 597 -22.67 23.39 58.12
C LEU A 597 -22.48 21.95 57.60
N CYS A 598 -21.52 21.72 56.68
CA CYS A 598 -21.26 20.43 56.07
C CYS A 598 -20.86 19.35 57.11
N GLY A 599 -21.28 18.10 56.90
CA GLY A 599 -20.87 16.96 57.75
C GLY A 599 -21.47 16.94 59.15
N ASN A 600 -22.59 17.63 59.37
CA ASN A 600 -23.34 17.63 60.63
C ASN A 600 -24.44 16.54 60.64
N LYS A 601 -25.31 16.56 61.65
CA LYS A 601 -26.40 15.59 61.86
C LYS A 601 -27.78 16.23 61.70
N LEU A 602 -27.89 17.31 60.93
CA LEU A 602 -29.15 18.00 60.69
C LEU A 602 -30.11 17.10 59.92
N SER A 603 -31.25 16.80 60.53
CA SER A 603 -32.30 15.93 59.95
C SER A 603 -33.54 16.71 59.49
N TYR A 604 -33.78 17.89 60.06
CA TYR A 604 -34.90 18.77 59.73
C TYR A 604 -34.38 20.20 59.53
N ILE A 605 -34.89 20.89 58.51
CA ILE A 605 -34.70 22.32 58.33
C ILE A 605 -36.04 23.03 58.54
N TYR A 606 -36.13 23.82 59.60
CA TYR A 606 -37.35 24.55 59.99
C TYR A 606 -37.45 25.92 59.30
N GLN A 607 -38.68 26.42 59.13
CA GLN A 607 -39.00 27.68 58.42
C GLN A 607 -38.21 28.91 58.91
N HIS A 608 -37.79 28.94 60.18
CA HIS A 608 -37.08 30.09 60.77
C HIS A 608 -35.65 29.74 61.26
N ALA A 609 -35.10 28.59 60.89
CA ALA A 609 -33.76 28.16 61.29
C ALA A 609 -32.66 29.18 60.89
N PHE A 610 -32.75 29.75 59.68
CA PHE A 610 -31.79 30.72 59.15
C PHE A 610 -32.26 32.19 59.24
N SER A 611 -33.29 32.48 60.04
CA SER A 611 -33.82 33.84 60.17
C SER A 611 -32.81 34.80 60.83
N GLY A 612 -32.66 35.99 60.27
CA GLY A 612 -31.65 36.99 60.65
C GLY A 612 -30.41 37.07 59.75
N LEU A 613 -30.17 36.09 58.89
CA LEU A 613 -28.99 35.98 58.01
C LEU A 613 -29.14 36.75 56.68
N TYR A 614 -29.60 38.00 56.72
CA TYR A 614 -29.91 38.79 55.52
C TYR A 614 -28.70 39.07 54.60
N GLY A 615 -27.47 39.01 55.13
CA GLY A 615 -26.23 39.21 54.37
C GLY A 615 -25.67 37.96 53.68
N LEU A 616 -26.29 36.79 53.88
CA LEU A 616 -25.70 35.51 53.52
C LEU A 616 -25.66 35.31 52.00
N MET A 617 -24.48 34.93 51.50
CA MET A 617 -24.16 34.66 50.10
C MET A 617 -23.88 33.17 49.84
N VAL A 618 -23.35 32.43 50.82
CA VAL A 618 -23.00 31.01 50.71
C VAL A 618 -23.57 30.24 51.89
N LEU A 619 -24.32 29.17 51.60
CA LEU A 619 -24.82 28.21 52.57
C LEU A 619 -24.48 26.78 52.11
N ASP A 620 -23.63 26.10 52.88
CA ASP A 620 -23.30 24.69 52.68
C ASP A 620 -23.96 23.83 53.77
N LEU A 621 -24.76 22.86 53.34
CA LEU A 621 -25.51 21.90 54.16
C LEU A 621 -25.19 20.44 53.75
N GLN A 622 -24.15 20.22 52.95
CA GLN A 622 -23.77 18.90 52.45
C GLN A 622 -23.46 17.90 53.58
N GLU A 623 -23.47 16.60 53.25
CA GLU A 623 -23.20 15.49 54.19
C GLU A 623 -24.08 15.45 55.46
N ASN A 624 -25.20 16.18 55.48
CA ASN A 624 -26.21 16.11 56.53
C ASN A 624 -27.32 15.10 56.20
N PRO A 625 -27.86 14.35 57.17
CA PRO A 625 -28.93 13.36 56.97
C PRO A 625 -30.33 14.00 56.86
N ILE A 626 -30.50 15.01 56.00
CA ILE A 626 -31.72 15.82 55.89
C ILE A 626 -32.89 14.96 55.39
N ILE A 627 -33.90 14.81 56.24
CA ILE A 627 -35.14 14.04 56.05
C ILE A 627 -36.30 14.95 55.59
N HIS A 628 -36.30 16.22 56.01
CA HIS A 628 -37.35 17.17 55.67
C HIS A 628 -36.84 18.62 55.63
N ILE A 629 -37.45 19.43 54.76
CA ILE A 629 -37.22 20.87 54.62
C ILE A 629 -38.60 21.52 54.60
N GLU A 630 -38.86 22.42 55.55
CA GLU A 630 -40.12 23.17 55.60
C GLU A 630 -40.17 24.25 54.50
N PRO A 631 -41.36 24.61 53.98
CA PRO A 631 -41.53 25.76 53.09
C PRO A 631 -40.96 27.05 53.69
N GLU A 632 -40.50 27.96 52.84
CA GLU A 632 -39.90 29.26 53.17
C GLU A 632 -38.66 29.22 54.09
N SER A 633 -38.09 28.05 54.39
CA SER A 633 -36.90 27.88 55.25
C SER A 633 -35.66 28.66 54.80
N PHE A 634 -35.56 29.04 53.52
CA PHE A 634 -34.52 29.92 52.99
C PHE A 634 -35.02 31.32 52.60
N GLY A 635 -36.29 31.66 52.84
CA GLY A 635 -36.94 32.90 52.35
C GLY A 635 -36.41 34.21 52.93
N HIS A 636 -35.65 34.16 54.03
CA HIS A 636 -34.92 35.33 54.56
C HIS A 636 -33.56 35.57 53.89
N LEU A 637 -33.05 34.63 53.07
CA LEU A 637 -31.70 34.65 52.49
C LEU A 637 -31.68 35.40 51.14
N ILE A 638 -32.16 36.65 51.15
CA ILE A 638 -32.41 37.46 49.94
C ILE A 638 -31.13 37.70 49.10
N ASN A 639 -29.95 37.66 49.73
CA ASN A 639 -28.64 37.86 49.07
C ASN A 639 -27.94 36.55 48.65
N LEU A 640 -28.58 35.39 48.77
CA LEU A 640 -27.90 34.10 48.58
C LEU A 640 -27.42 33.89 47.14
N CYS A 641 -26.12 33.64 46.98
CA CYS A 641 -25.45 33.34 45.73
C CYS A 641 -25.25 31.84 45.53
N SER A 642 -25.01 31.08 46.60
CA SER A 642 -24.66 29.65 46.56
C SER A 642 -25.42 28.85 47.62
N LEU A 643 -26.15 27.81 47.18
CA LEU A 643 -26.81 26.84 48.06
C LEU A 643 -26.38 25.40 47.71
N LEU A 644 -25.80 24.70 48.69
CA LEU A 644 -25.31 23.32 48.54
C LEU A 644 -26.04 22.40 49.52
N LEU A 645 -27.01 21.61 49.06
CA LEU A 645 -27.88 20.79 49.92
C LEU A 645 -27.37 19.35 50.15
N GLY A 646 -26.49 18.84 49.29
CA GLY A 646 -25.97 17.48 49.39
C GLY A 646 -27.01 16.37 49.16
N ASP A 647 -26.67 15.15 49.59
CA ASP A 647 -27.47 13.93 49.42
C ASP A 647 -28.59 13.83 50.47
N LEU A 648 -29.83 14.15 50.08
CA LEU A 648 -31.00 14.13 50.95
C LEU A 648 -31.40 12.70 51.37
N ASN A 649 -31.66 12.49 52.65
CA ASN A 649 -31.77 11.19 53.30
C ASN A 649 -33.17 10.92 53.90
N PHE A 650 -34.22 11.09 53.08
CA PHE A 650 -35.62 10.78 53.44
C PHE A 650 -35.80 9.33 53.95
N PRO A 651 -36.88 8.97 54.70
CA PRO A 651 -37.06 7.63 55.26
C PRO A 651 -37.09 6.55 54.17
N PRO A 652 -36.62 5.30 54.43
CA PRO A 652 -36.49 4.26 53.40
C PRO A 652 -37.83 3.91 52.72
N ASP A 653 -38.95 4.12 53.41
CA ASP A 653 -40.32 3.92 52.90
C ASP A 653 -40.74 4.93 51.83
N VAL A 654 -39.94 5.97 51.59
CA VAL A 654 -40.15 7.00 50.55
C VAL A 654 -39.31 6.67 49.30
N PRO A 655 -39.92 6.11 48.23
CA PRO A 655 -39.20 5.64 47.04
C PRO A 655 -38.87 6.74 46.02
N LEU A 656 -39.41 7.95 46.20
CA LEU A 656 -39.24 9.11 45.32
C LEU A 656 -39.14 10.38 46.17
N ILE A 657 -38.03 11.10 46.07
CA ILE A 657 -37.85 12.38 46.76
C ILE A 657 -38.48 13.47 45.90
N ARG A 658 -39.49 14.17 46.44
CA ARG A 658 -40.12 15.35 45.82
C ARG A 658 -39.57 16.62 46.43
N LEU A 659 -39.19 17.57 45.59
CA LEU A 659 -38.68 18.88 45.99
C LEU A 659 -39.37 19.98 45.19
N HIS A 660 -39.84 21.00 45.91
CA HIS A 660 -40.47 22.18 45.34
C HIS A 660 -39.52 23.35 45.53
N PHE A 661 -38.71 23.64 44.50
CA PHE A 661 -37.61 24.58 44.58
C PHE A 661 -38.09 26.02 44.84
N SER A 662 -39.23 26.41 44.25
CA SER A 662 -39.92 27.66 44.55
C SER A 662 -40.26 27.78 46.04
N ASP A 663 -40.85 26.72 46.60
CA ASP A 663 -41.52 26.75 47.89
C ASP A 663 -40.52 26.78 49.06
N MET A 664 -39.28 26.34 48.82
CA MET A 664 -38.16 26.42 49.77
C MET A 664 -37.67 27.87 50.02
N PHE A 665 -37.87 28.78 49.05
CA PHE A 665 -37.52 30.21 49.18
C PHE A 665 -38.73 31.13 49.27
N GLY A 666 -39.88 30.76 48.70
CA GLY A 666 -41.02 31.65 48.45
C GLY A 666 -40.75 32.64 47.30
N ILE A 667 -39.67 33.43 47.41
CA ILE A 667 -39.12 34.28 46.35
C ILE A 667 -37.64 33.90 46.14
N ILE A 668 -37.30 33.43 44.94
CA ILE A 668 -35.94 32.97 44.62
C ILE A 668 -34.97 34.18 44.58
N PRO A 669 -33.82 34.14 45.28
CA PRO A 669 -32.84 35.22 45.28
C PRO A 669 -32.30 35.55 43.88
N TYR A 670 -32.29 36.84 43.51
CA TYR A 670 -31.87 37.31 42.17
C TYR A 670 -30.35 37.17 41.92
N ASN A 671 -29.55 37.07 42.99
CA ASN A 671 -28.11 36.82 42.95
C ASN A 671 -27.72 35.33 42.85
N LEU A 672 -28.70 34.41 42.87
CA LEU A 672 -28.45 32.97 42.95
C LEU A 672 -27.71 32.48 41.70
N SER A 673 -26.49 31.99 41.89
CA SER A 673 -25.54 31.66 40.83
C SER A 673 -24.94 30.25 40.94
N ASN A 674 -25.00 29.60 42.11
CA ASN A 674 -24.61 28.20 42.30
C ASN A 674 -25.69 27.44 43.09
N VAL A 675 -26.16 26.30 42.57
CA VAL A 675 -27.12 25.42 43.25
C VAL A 675 -26.70 23.97 43.08
N PHE A 676 -26.55 23.23 44.18
CA PHE A 676 -26.33 21.78 44.19
C PHE A 676 -27.42 21.06 45.00
N ILE A 677 -28.12 20.13 44.34
CA ILE A 677 -29.18 19.30 44.93
C ILE A 677 -28.90 17.83 44.61
N SER A 678 -29.02 16.94 45.60
CA SER A 678 -28.86 15.50 45.38
C SER A 678 -29.88 14.65 46.13
N SER A 679 -30.31 13.56 45.50
CA SER A 679 -31.11 12.48 46.11
C SER A 679 -30.29 11.19 46.32
N GLY A 680 -28.96 11.26 46.18
CA GLY A 680 -28.05 10.12 46.30
C GLY A 680 -28.45 8.99 45.34
N LEU A 681 -28.71 7.80 45.89
CA LEU A 681 -29.14 6.62 45.12
C LEU A 681 -30.66 6.52 44.89
N ARG A 682 -31.44 7.58 45.14
CA ARG A 682 -32.91 7.59 44.97
C ARG A 682 -33.39 8.42 43.79
N PRO A 683 -34.56 8.11 43.22
CA PRO A 683 -35.27 8.99 42.30
C PRO A 683 -35.56 10.38 42.88
N MET A 684 -35.50 11.42 42.05
CA MET A 684 -35.90 12.79 42.38
C MET A 684 -36.97 13.31 41.41
N GLN A 685 -37.99 13.97 41.94
CA GLN A 685 -38.92 14.80 41.18
C GLN A 685 -38.76 16.25 41.65
N LEU A 686 -38.40 17.14 40.75
CA LEU A 686 -38.10 18.55 41.03
C LEU A 686 -39.11 19.47 40.34
N VAL A 687 -39.85 20.22 41.13
CA VAL A 687 -40.77 21.29 40.69
C VAL A 687 -40.03 22.61 40.83
N ILE A 688 -39.98 23.44 39.78
CA ILE A 688 -39.13 24.65 39.76
C ILE A 688 -39.93 25.92 40.05
N GLY A 689 -41.18 26.00 39.61
CA GLY A 689 -41.97 27.23 39.62
C GLY A 689 -41.54 28.24 38.55
N ASN A 690 -42.41 29.22 38.26
CA ASN A 690 -42.26 30.13 37.12
C ASN A 690 -41.84 31.58 37.48
N ASN A 691 -41.41 31.83 38.72
CA ASN A 691 -41.42 33.18 39.33
C ASN A 691 -40.04 33.87 39.42
N ALA A 692 -39.04 33.50 38.61
CA ALA A 692 -37.73 34.17 38.66
C ALA A 692 -36.98 34.20 37.31
N THR A 693 -36.55 35.40 36.90
CA THR A 693 -35.48 35.62 35.91
C THR A 693 -34.23 36.08 36.68
N LEU A 694 -33.13 35.32 36.60
CA LEU A 694 -31.88 35.67 37.27
C LEU A 694 -31.05 36.61 36.37
N GLU A 695 -30.53 37.70 36.92
CA GLU A 695 -29.62 38.62 36.22
C GLU A 695 -28.23 37.98 36.01
N GLN A 696 -27.86 37.04 36.88
CA GLN A 696 -26.62 36.29 36.82
C GLN A 696 -26.84 34.89 36.22
N GLY A 697 -25.81 34.33 35.59
CA GLY A 697 -25.86 32.99 35.01
C GLY A 697 -25.82 31.89 36.08
N LEU A 698 -26.79 30.98 36.07
CA LEU A 698 -26.91 29.92 37.06
C LEU A 698 -26.05 28.70 36.71
N ASN A 699 -25.22 28.27 37.67
CA ASN A 699 -24.55 26.97 37.67
C ASN A 699 -25.40 25.98 38.48
N PHE A 700 -25.98 25.00 37.81
CA PHE A 700 -26.93 24.06 38.40
C PHE A 700 -26.37 22.63 38.37
N HIS A 701 -26.25 22.01 39.53
CA HIS A 701 -25.76 20.64 39.69
C HIS A 701 -26.85 19.75 40.33
N ILE A 702 -27.22 18.68 39.62
CA ILE A 702 -28.27 17.76 40.03
C ILE A 702 -27.70 16.33 40.07
N LYS A 703 -27.88 15.63 41.19
CA LYS A 703 -27.46 14.22 41.37
C LYS A 703 -28.62 13.35 41.85
N GLY A 704 -28.72 12.11 41.39
CA GLY A 704 -29.77 11.19 41.81
C GLY A 704 -29.77 9.87 41.02
N LYS A 705 -30.68 8.94 41.35
CA LYS A 705 -30.85 7.71 40.55
C LYS A 705 -31.36 8.02 39.15
N TYR A 706 -32.43 8.81 39.08
CA TYR A 706 -32.95 9.48 37.88
C TYR A 706 -33.73 10.71 38.34
N VAL A 707 -33.86 11.70 37.46
CA VAL A 707 -34.51 12.98 37.77
C VAL A 707 -35.63 13.26 36.77
N THR A 708 -36.80 13.62 37.29
CA THR A 708 -37.92 14.17 36.52
C THR A 708 -38.17 15.62 36.94
N VAL A 709 -38.05 16.54 36.00
CA VAL A 709 -38.27 17.98 36.21
C VAL A 709 -39.66 18.37 35.72
N GLU A 710 -40.33 19.23 36.47
CA GLU A 710 -41.58 19.90 36.11
C GLU A 710 -41.34 21.41 35.92
N ASP A 711 -42.31 22.14 35.38
CA ASP A 711 -42.15 23.54 34.93
C ASP A 711 -41.03 23.74 33.88
N CYS A 712 -40.99 22.88 32.86
CA CYS A 712 -39.94 22.88 31.82
C CYS A 712 -39.73 24.22 31.08
N ASN A 713 -40.73 25.09 31.06
CA ASN A 713 -40.68 26.41 30.45
C ASN A 713 -40.34 27.54 31.45
N SER A 714 -39.97 27.20 32.69
CA SER A 714 -39.57 28.16 33.72
C SER A 714 -38.40 29.02 33.24
N SER A 715 -38.52 30.33 33.48
CA SER A 715 -37.46 31.30 33.17
C SER A 715 -36.13 30.97 33.84
N LEU A 716 -36.14 30.32 35.02
CA LEU A 716 -34.94 29.92 35.73
C LEU A 716 -34.10 28.90 34.93
N LEU A 717 -34.74 27.95 34.23
CA LEU A 717 -34.03 27.02 33.34
C LEU A 717 -33.35 27.75 32.15
N THR A 718 -33.91 28.89 31.71
CA THR A 718 -33.31 29.70 30.65
C THR A 718 -32.12 30.53 31.12
N SER A 719 -31.97 30.77 32.43
CA SER A 719 -30.78 31.40 33.04
C SER A 719 -29.63 30.43 33.31
N VAL A 720 -29.78 29.12 33.07
CA VAL A 720 -28.72 28.12 33.33
C VAL A 720 -27.57 28.25 32.32
N VAL A 721 -26.36 28.47 32.84
CA VAL A 721 -25.10 28.65 32.08
C VAL A 721 -24.18 27.43 32.24
N THR A 722 -24.13 26.81 33.42
CA THR A 722 -23.48 25.51 33.63
C THR A 722 -24.52 24.52 34.11
N LEU A 723 -24.63 23.37 33.46
CA LEU A 723 -25.49 22.27 33.90
C LEU A 723 -24.64 21.02 34.13
N LYS A 724 -24.64 20.52 35.37
CA LYS A 724 -24.03 19.25 35.76
C LYS A 724 -25.12 18.26 36.17
N ILE A 725 -25.11 17.08 35.57
CA ILE A 725 -26.07 16.00 35.84
C ILE A 725 -25.30 14.73 36.17
N ASN A 726 -25.56 14.15 37.34
CA ASN A 726 -25.13 12.80 37.70
C ASN A 726 -26.38 11.96 38.02
N ALA A 727 -27.01 11.42 36.98
CA ALA A 727 -28.25 10.67 37.10
C ALA A 727 -28.48 9.79 35.86
N ALA A 728 -29.11 8.63 36.02
CA ALA A 728 -29.30 7.68 34.91
C ALA A 728 -29.97 8.36 33.69
N TYR A 729 -30.98 9.19 33.96
CA TYR A 729 -31.53 10.15 33.01
C TYR A 729 -32.11 11.36 33.76
N THR A 730 -32.12 12.52 33.10
CA THR A 730 -32.82 13.73 33.56
C THR A 730 -33.78 14.18 32.46
N LYS A 731 -35.08 14.02 32.72
CA LYS A 731 -36.15 14.36 31.77
C LYS A 731 -36.99 15.52 32.26
N CYS A 732 -37.53 16.27 31.31
CA CYS A 732 -38.61 17.21 31.55
C CYS A 732 -39.77 16.82 30.62
N GLY A 733 -40.90 16.41 31.21
CA GLY A 733 -41.87 15.56 30.51
C GLY A 733 -41.21 14.28 29.99
N ASN A 734 -41.36 14.02 28.68
CA ASN A 734 -40.73 12.86 28.01
C ASN A 734 -39.34 13.14 27.41
N GLU A 735 -38.89 14.41 27.38
CA GLU A 735 -37.72 14.85 26.63
C GLU A 735 -36.50 15.09 27.54
N PHE A 736 -35.29 15.01 26.97
CA PHE A 736 -34.06 15.33 27.72
C PHE A 736 -34.02 16.82 28.08
N ILE A 737 -33.64 17.13 29.33
CA ILE A 737 -33.65 18.50 29.87
C ILE A 737 -32.87 19.53 29.02
N GLY A 738 -31.85 19.09 28.27
CA GLY A 738 -31.06 19.90 27.34
C GLY A 738 -31.87 20.77 26.37
N LYS A 739 -33.08 20.35 25.98
CA LYS A 739 -33.98 21.13 25.09
C LYS A 739 -34.42 22.48 25.66
N TYR A 740 -34.48 22.59 26.98
CA TYR A 740 -35.04 23.73 27.73
C TYR A 740 -33.94 24.70 28.21
N VAL A 741 -32.73 24.21 28.48
CA VAL A 741 -31.60 24.98 29.04
C VAL A 741 -30.71 25.62 27.95
N ARG A 742 -31.32 26.42 27.06
CA ARG A 742 -30.69 26.87 25.80
C ARG A 742 -29.47 27.79 25.96
N SER A 743 -29.31 28.42 27.11
CA SER A 743 -28.21 29.35 27.44
C SER A 743 -26.93 28.63 27.88
N VAL A 744 -26.94 27.31 28.01
CA VAL A 744 -25.83 26.54 28.59
C VAL A 744 -24.53 26.68 27.77
N VAL A 745 -23.48 27.05 28.48
CA VAL A 745 -22.10 27.17 28.03
C VAL A 745 -21.27 25.95 28.42
N ASN A 746 -21.57 25.33 29.57
CA ASN A 746 -20.89 24.13 30.06
C ASN A 746 -21.92 23.03 30.39
N LEU A 747 -21.87 21.90 29.69
CA LEU A 747 -22.72 20.73 29.98
C LEU A 747 -21.85 19.54 30.39
N GLU A 748 -22.11 19.01 31.59
CA GLU A 748 -21.54 17.74 32.06
C GLU A 748 -22.68 16.78 32.39
N PHE A 749 -22.70 15.60 31.75
CA PHE A 749 -23.74 14.59 31.96
C PHE A 749 -23.13 13.20 32.15
N GLU A 750 -23.36 12.62 33.32
CA GLU A 750 -23.06 11.23 33.66
C GLU A 750 -24.36 10.40 33.77
N SER A 751 -24.43 9.28 33.03
CA SER A 751 -25.68 8.52 32.82
C SER A 751 -25.68 7.07 33.37
N MET A 752 -24.58 6.59 33.96
CA MET A 752 -24.48 5.23 34.53
C MET A 752 -24.93 4.09 33.59
N PHE A 753 -24.78 4.26 32.27
CA PHE A 753 -25.23 3.36 31.20
C PHE A 753 -26.74 3.11 31.15
N SER A 754 -27.55 4.15 31.37
CA SER A 754 -29.00 4.05 31.16
C SER A 754 -29.37 3.96 29.68
N ASP A 755 -30.33 3.10 29.37
CA ASP A 755 -30.98 3.06 28.05
C ASP A 755 -32.14 4.09 27.95
N ASN A 756 -32.60 4.63 29.09
CA ASN A 756 -33.79 5.46 29.18
C ASN A 756 -33.52 6.97 29.02
N ILE A 757 -32.32 7.38 28.59
CA ILE A 757 -31.88 8.79 28.46
C ILE A 757 -32.89 9.64 27.66
N GLY A 758 -33.41 9.09 26.56
CA GLY A 758 -34.05 9.87 25.50
C GLY A 758 -33.05 10.26 24.41
N ASP A 759 -33.52 11.11 23.48
CA ASP A 759 -32.73 11.57 22.34
C ASP A 759 -31.78 12.72 22.73
N LEU A 760 -30.47 12.49 22.64
CA LEU A 760 -29.44 13.50 22.90
C LEU A 760 -29.12 14.38 21.68
N VAL A 761 -29.73 14.17 20.50
CA VAL A 761 -29.54 15.04 19.32
C VAL A 761 -29.89 16.50 19.64
N VAL A 762 -30.78 16.75 20.61
CA VAL A 762 -31.12 18.10 21.12
C VAL A 762 -29.91 18.93 21.57
N ILE A 763 -28.75 18.31 21.86
CA ILE A 763 -27.51 19.04 22.16
C ILE A 763 -27.08 19.95 21.01
N ASN A 764 -27.41 19.62 19.75
CA ASN A 764 -27.12 20.49 18.59
C ASN A 764 -27.86 21.84 18.59
N GLN A 765 -28.81 22.04 19.50
CA GLN A 765 -29.53 23.30 19.71
C GLN A 765 -28.77 24.24 20.68
N LEU A 766 -27.78 23.72 21.41
CA LEU A 766 -26.99 24.47 22.41
C LEU A 766 -25.86 25.29 21.73
N VAL A 767 -26.22 26.26 20.89
CA VAL A 767 -25.28 27.08 20.10
C VAL A 767 -24.38 28.04 20.91
N HIS A 768 -24.49 28.01 22.25
CA HIS A 768 -23.65 28.74 23.20
C HIS A 768 -22.60 27.84 23.88
N LEU A 769 -22.68 26.52 23.69
CA LEU A 769 -21.86 25.51 24.35
C LEU A 769 -20.37 25.66 23.99
N GLN A 770 -19.54 25.76 25.03
CA GLN A 770 -18.07 25.83 24.97
C GLN A 770 -17.42 24.56 25.55
N THR A 771 -18.05 23.94 26.55
CA THR A 771 -17.57 22.70 27.18
C THR A 771 -18.66 21.64 27.15
N LEU A 772 -18.35 20.45 26.64
CA LEU A 772 -19.23 19.28 26.68
C LEU A 772 -18.48 18.07 27.24
N LYS A 773 -18.97 17.55 28.37
CA LYS A 773 -18.51 16.29 28.97
C LYS A 773 -19.66 15.30 28.99
N LEU A 774 -19.45 14.13 28.39
CA LEU A 774 -20.37 13.00 28.39
C LEU A 774 -19.68 11.82 29.06
N GLU A 775 -20.29 11.23 30.08
CA GLU A 775 -19.69 10.17 30.89
C GLU A 775 -20.64 9.00 31.15
N ASN A 776 -20.11 7.78 31.09
CA ASN A 776 -20.88 6.54 31.32
C ASN A 776 -22.14 6.43 30.41
N ILE A 777 -22.01 6.70 29.11
CA ILE A 777 -23.12 6.68 28.12
C ILE A 777 -22.86 5.65 27.02
N ASP A 778 -23.92 4.94 26.61
CA ASP A 778 -23.90 4.04 25.45
C ASP A 778 -24.30 4.80 24.16
N LEU A 779 -23.33 5.44 23.51
CA LEU A 779 -23.56 6.25 22.30
C LEU A 779 -23.94 5.39 21.07
N THR A 780 -23.80 4.05 21.14
CA THR A 780 -24.24 3.14 20.07
C THR A 780 -25.77 3.05 19.97
N LYS A 781 -26.48 3.41 21.04
CA LYS A 781 -27.96 3.39 21.12
C LYS A 781 -28.60 4.75 20.79
N GLN A 782 -27.81 5.80 20.59
CA GLN A 782 -28.33 7.14 20.32
C GLN A 782 -28.67 7.30 18.83
N PRO A 783 -29.90 7.74 18.48
CA PRO A 783 -30.28 7.97 17.08
C PRO A 783 -29.44 9.11 16.49
N ASN A 784 -29.14 9.04 15.19
CA ASN A 784 -28.53 10.15 14.45
C ASN A 784 -27.26 10.76 15.10
N LEU A 785 -26.36 9.93 15.67
CA LEU A 785 -25.11 10.37 16.33
C LEU A 785 -24.28 11.37 15.49
N ALA A 786 -24.28 11.25 14.16
CA ALA A 786 -23.65 12.17 13.20
C ALA A 786 -24.40 13.53 12.98
N ILE A 787 -25.40 13.83 13.82
CA ILE A 787 -26.19 15.07 13.86
C ILE A 787 -26.11 15.72 15.26
N MET A 788 -25.85 14.94 16.31
CA MET A 788 -25.75 15.36 17.71
C MET A 788 -24.74 16.48 17.98
N PHE A 789 -23.60 16.49 17.28
CA PHE A 789 -22.53 17.49 17.46
C PHE A 789 -22.53 18.63 16.41
N ARG A 790 -23.55 18.70 15.54
CA ARG A 790 -23.64 19.78 14.53
C ARG A 790 -23.99 21.13 15.15
N ASN A 791 -23.74 22.20 14.41
CA ASN A 791 -23.97 23.60 14.83
C ASN A 791 -23.19 24.08 16.08
N LEU A 792 -22.46 23.21 16.79
CA LEU A 792 -21.65 23.50 17.99
C LEU A 792 -20.36 24.29 17.68
N THR A 793 -20.47 25.34 16.87
CA THR A 793 -19.36 26.13 16.31
C THR A 793 -18.52 26.88 17.36
N LYS A 794 -19.01 27.03 18.59
CA LYS A 794 -18.31 27.65 19.73
C LYS A 794 -17.64 26.65 20.67
N LEU A 795 -17.79 25.34 20.45
CA LEU A 795 -17.28 24.30 21.33
C LEU A 795 -15.75 24.32 21.36
N LYS A 796 -15.17 24.55 22.55
CA LYS A 796 -13.72 24.61 22.80
C LYS A 796 -13.17 23.29 23.35
N THR A 797 -13.98 22.58 24.13
CA THR A 797 -13.59 21.35 24.84
C THR A 797 -14.67 20.28 24.71
N LEU A 798 -14.28 19.10 24.23
CA LEU A 798 -15.13 17.92 24.16
C LEU A 798 -14.47 16.76 24.92
N MET A 799 -15.18 16.16 25.85
CA MET A 799 -14.73 15.01 26.64
C MET A 799 -15.75 13.87 26.58
N LEU A 800 -15.33 12.70 26.10
CA LEU A 800 -16.11 11.47 26.09
C LEU A 800 -15.44 10.46 27.03
N ALA A 801 -16.09 10.13 28.14
CA ALA A 801 -15.52 9.36 29.24
C ALA A 801 -16.29 8.08 29.54
N ASN A 802 -15.60 6.92 29.48
CA ASN A 802 -16.19 5.59 29.59
C ASN A 802 -17.40 5.38 28.65
N CYS A 803 -17.44 6.07 27.50
CA CYS A 803 -18.53 5.94 26.54
C CYS A 803 -18.32 4.71 25.65
N ARG A 804 -19.42 4.02 25.29
CA ARG A 804 -19.38 2.97 24.26
C ARG A 804 -19.46 3.58 22.87
N MET A 805 -18.46 3.31 22.04
CA MET A 805 -18.41 3.67 20.62
C MET A 805 -17.50 2.68 19.88
N PHE A 806 -17.95 2.16 18.73
CA PHE A 806 -17.12 1.27 17.90
C PHE A 806 -16.22 2.01 16.91
N PHE A 807 -16.57 3.25 16.55
CA PHE A 807 -15.78 4.08 15.63
C PHE A 807 -15.90 5.59 15.91
N LEU A 808 -14.86 6.33 15.53
CA LEU A 808 -14.82 7.79 15.47
C LEU A 808 -14.47 8.22 14.03
N ASP A 809 -15.30 9.09 13.43
CA ASP A 809 -15.11 9.58 12.06
C ASP A 809 -15.32 11.11 11.94
N GLY A 810 -14.89 11.66 10.81
CA GLY A 810 -15.01 13.08 10.47
C GLY A 810 -16.44 13.63 10.35
N SER A 811 -17.48 12.78 10.36
CA SER A 811 -18.86 13.25 10.41
C SER A 811 -19.23 13.88 11.76
N LEU A 812 -18.58 13.42 12.85
CA LEU A 812 -18.79 13.90 14.21
C LEU A 812 -18.12 15.25 14.49
N THR A 813 -17.01 15.54 13.79
CA THR A 813 -16.15 16.72 14.05
C THR A 813 -16.35 17.88 13.06
N LYS A 814 -17.16 17.68 12.02
CA LYS A 814 -17.27 18.59 10.85
C LYS A 814 -17.44 20.07 11.17
N ASP A 815 -18.28 20.40 12.16
CA ASP A 815 -18.64 21.78 12.52
C ASP A 815 -17.82 22.33 13.71
N LEU A 816 -17.00 21.49 14.36
CA LEU A 816 -16.29 21.78 15.61
C LEU A 816 -15.01 22.61 15.41
N LYS A 817 -15.08 23.65 14.57
CA LYS A 817 -13.92 24.43 14.12
C LYS A 817 -13.22 25.23 15.24
N ALA A 818 -13.91 25.51 16.34
CA ALA A 818 -13.36 26.18 17.52
C ALA A 818 -12.74 25.21 18.55
N LEU A 819 -12.77 23.89 18.30
CA LEU A 819 -12.34 22.90 19.27
C LEU A 819 -10.82 22.99 19.52
N THR A 820 -10.44 23.21 20.77
CA THR A 820 -9.05 23.33 21.23
C THR A 820 -8.57 22.11 22.01
N GLY A 821 -9.48 21.42 22.71
CA GLY A 821 -9.21 20.22 23.48
C GLY A 821 -10.20 19.10 23.17
N LEU A 822 -9.67 17.91 22.85
CA LEU A 822 -10.45 16.68 22.69
C LEU A 822 -9.91 15.62 23.66
N VAL A 823 -10.77 15.10 24.54
CA VAL A 823 -10.43 14.06 25.52
C VAL A 823 -11.29 12.82 25.25
N LEU A 824 -10.61 11.70 25.02
CA LEU A 824 -11.23 10.43 24.67
C LEU A 824 -10.79 9.34 25.65
N MET A 825 -11.75 8.78 26.37
CA MET A 825 -11.58 7.64 27.27
C MET A 825 -12.64 6.60 26.91
N PRO A 826 -12.47 5.82 25.83
CA PRO A 826 -13.48 4.85 25.39
C PRO A 826 -13.60 3.69 26.40
N LYS A 827 -14.78 3.07 26.46
CA LYS A 827 -15.02 1.88 27.30
C LYS A 827 -14.55 0.59 26.65
N ASP A 828 -14.71 0.51 25.33
CA ASP A 828 -14.47 -0.68 24.51
C ASP A 828 -13.45 -0.33 23.41
N ASN A 829 -12.87 -1.33 22.74
CA ASN A 829 -11.91 -1.11 21.65
C ASN A 829 -12.56 -0.37 20.47
N ILE A 830 -11.86 0.62 19.91
CA ILE A 830 -12.42 1.58 18.94
C ILE A 830 -11.57 1.70 17.67
N ASN A 831 -12.21 1.98 16.53
CA ASN A 831 -11.55 2.41 15.30
C ASN A 831 -11.58 3.94 15.16
N ILE A 832 -10.47 4.56 14.77
CA ILE A 832 -10.34 6.02 14.65
C ILE A 832 -9.92 6.36 13.22
N PHE A 833 -10.84 6.88 12.41
CA PHE A 833 -10.58 7.17 11.00
C PHE A 833 -9.84 8.49 10.79
N GLN A 834 -8.98 8.54 9.76
CA GLN A 834 -8.14 9.70 9.42
C GLN A 834 -8.93 11.00 9.21
N ASN A 835 -10.16 10.90 8.70
CA ASN A 835 -11.03 12.05 8.43
C ASN A 835 -11.52 12.77 9.71
N LEU A 836 -11.35 12.17 10.90
CA LEU A 836 -11.72 12.75 12.19
C LEU A 836 -11.06 14.12 12.43
N VAL A 837 -9.79 14.27 12.02
CA VAL A 837 -8.97 15.44 12.39
C VAL A 837 -8.94 16.51 11.29
N GLU A 838 -9.33 16.19 10.06
CA GLU A 838 -9.36 17.11 8.90
C GLU A 838 -10.13 18.42 9.18
N HIS A 839 -11.17 18.34 10.01
CA HIS A 839 -12.07 19.46 10.33
C HIS A 839 -11.66 20.24 11.59
N LEU A 840 -10.73 19.72 12.40
CA LEU A 840 -10.37 20.24 13.72
C LEU A 840 -9.23 21.28 13.65
N THR A 841 -9.44 22.34 12.87
CA THR A 841 -8.39 23.32 12.51
C THR A 841 -7.78 24.10 13.69
N SER A 842 -8.47 24.16 14.84
CA SER A 842 -8.04 24.91 16.03
C SER A 842 -7.50 24.03 17.17
N LEU A 843 -7.37 22.72 16.94
CA LEU A 843 -7.00 21.75 17.97
C LEU A 843 -5.59 22.01 18.51
N LYS A 844 -5.47 22.03 19.84
CA LYS A 844 -4.19 22.21 20.55
C LYS A 844 -3.83 20.99 21.40
N TYR A 845 -4.82 20.33 21.98
CA TYR A 845 -4.65 19.21 22.90
C TYR A 845 -5.53 18.03 22.50
N LEU A 846 -4.94 16.85 22.38
CA LEU A 846 -5.63 15.59 22.14
C LEU A 846 -5.20 14.57 23.19
N GLN A 847 -6.08 14.26 24.15
CA GLN A 847 -5.78 13.31 25.21
C GLN A 847 -6.55 12.01 25.02
N PHE A 848 -5.83 10.90 25.00
CA PHE A 848 -6.36 9.55 25.08
C PHE A 848 -6.06 8.97 26.46
N ARG A 849 -7.04 8.37 27.15
CA ARG A 849 -6.79 7.59 28.38
C ARG A 849 -7.47 6.22 28.27
N GLY A 850 -6.75 5.14 28.64
CA GLY A 850 -7.30 3.77 28.55
C GLY A 850 -7.63 3.31 27.13
N LEU A 851 -6.94 3.86 26.12
CA LEU A 851 -7.24 3.60 24.71
C LEU A 851 -6.85 2.17 24.30
N GLY A 852 -7.86 1.34 24.02
CA GLY A 852 -7.71 0.11 23.23
C GLY A 852 -8.10 0.35 21.77
N LEU A 853 -7.26 -0.14 20.84
CA LEU A 853 -7.49 -0.07 19.39
C LEU A 853 -7.62 -1.47 18.79
N TYR A 854 -8.08 -1.58 17.55
CA TYR A 854 -7.90 -2.80 16.75
C TYR A 854 -6.59 -2.69 15.96
N CYS A 855 -5.83 -3.79 15.85
CA CYS A 855 -4.57 -3.84 15.11
C CYS A 855 -4.83 -3.95 13.58
N ASN A 856 -5.48 -2.94 13.00
CA ASN A 856 -5.87 -2.88 11.58
C ASN A 856 -5.29 -1.65 10.88
N CYS A 857 -5.38 -1.63 9.54
CA CYS A 857 -4.86 -0.52 8.75
C CYS A 857 -5.66 0.78 8.91
N ASP A 858 -6.94 0.72 9.31
CA ASP A 858 -7.77 1.89 9.61
C ASP A 858 -7.24 2.74 10.78
N ASN A 859 -6.53 2.12 11.73
CA ASN A 859 -5.91 2.81 12.87
C ASN A 859 -4.44 3.19 12.62
N ALA A 860 -3.79 2.63 11.60
CA ALA A 860 -2.33 2.75 11.40
C ALA A 860 -1.84 4.19 11.13
N TRP A 861 -2.66 5.04 10.49
CA TRP A 861 -2.35 6.44 10.22
C TRP A 861 -2.18 7.28 11.50
N LEU A 862 -2.83 6.91 12.60
CA LEU A 862 -2.83 7.70 13.84
C LEU A 862 -1.41 7.78 14.41
N VAL A 863 -0.64 6.70 14.31
CA VAL A 863 0.75 6.63 14.79
C VAL A 863 1.68 7.57 14.03
N SER A 864 1.60 7.65 12.69
CA SER A 864 2.41 8.60 11.91
C SER A 864 1.93 10.03 12.13
N TRP A 865 0.61 10.26 12.11
CA TRP A 865 0.02 11.58 12.36
C TRP A 865 0.48 12.16 13.70
N VAL A 866 0.52 11.37 14.78
CA VAL A 866 1.02 11.81 16.11
C VAL A 866 2.52 12.15 16.09
N LYS A 867 3.35 11.39 15.35
CA LYS A 867 4.80 11.64 15.24
C LYS A 867 5.11 12.91 14.42
N ASP A 868 4.32 13.17 13.38
CA ASP A 868 4.58 14.25 12.43
C ASP A 868 3.94 15.61 12.83
N ASN A 869 2.84 15.61 13.60
CA ASN A 869 2.09 16.83 13.92
C ASN A 869 2.64 17.62 15.10
N ARG A 870 3.61 18.49 14.82
CA ARG A 870 4.18 19.46 15.80
C ARG A 870 3.22 20.55 16.29
N LYS A 871 1.95 20.58 15.82
CA LYS A 871 0.96 21.62 16.17
C LYS A 871 -0.01 21.22 17.29
N VAL A 872 -0.22 19.92 17.50
CA VAL A 872 -1.17 19.39 18.49
C VAL A 872 -0.38 18.61 19.53
N GLN A 873 -0.50 18.97 20.79
CA GLN A 873 0.05 18.17 21.88
C GLN A 873 -0.85 16.96 22.11
N VAL A 874 -0.35 15.79 21.73
CA VAL A 874 -1.04 14.51 21.93
C VAL A 874 -0.50 13.84 23.19
N ALA A 875 -1.39 13.37 24.06
CA ALA A 875 -1.02 12.68 25.29
C ALA A 875 -1.81 11.37 25.44
N MET A 876 -1.09 10.24 25.45
CA MET A 876 -1.67 8.90 25.57
C MET A 876 -1.32 8.33 26.95
N PHE A 877 -2.35 8.12 27.78
CA PHE A 877 -2.20 7.58 29.13
C PHE A 877 -2.80 6.17 29.23
N SER A 878 -1.94 5.16 29.34
CA SER A 878 -2.33 3.80 29.72
C SER A 878 -2.47 3.71 31.25
N PRO A 879 -3.55 3.13 31.81
CA PRO A 879 -3.78 3.06 33.26
C PRO A 879 -2.74 2.24 34.03
N PHE A 880 -1.84 1.52 33.32
CA PHE A 880 -0.77 0.71 33.91
C PHE A 880 0.64 1.13 33.51
N MET A 881 0.84 2.33 32.93
CA MET A 881 2.14 2.80 32.40
C MET A 881 2.80 1.84 31.38
N LYS A 882 2.01 0.94 30.78
CA LYS A 882 2.44 0.03 29.70
C LYS A 882 2.17 0.65 28.34
N GLU A 883 2.89 0.16 27.33
CA GLU A 883 2.72 0.51 25.92
C GLU A 883 1.26 0.34 25.44
N LEU A 884 0.91 1.01 24.33
CA LEU A 884 -0.40 0.85 23.69
C LEU A 884 -0.63 -0.62 23.35
N GLN A 885 -1.84 -1.10 23.63
CA GLN A 885 -2.29 -2.44 23.29
C GLN A 885 -3.35 -2.34 22.21
N CYS A 886 -3.34 -3.29 21.28
CA CYS A 886 -4.42 -3.43 20.31
C CYS A 886 -4.86 -4.89 20.20
N LEU A 887 -6.08 -5.08 19.69
CA LEU A 887 -6.66 -6.42 19.50
C LEU A 887 -6.39 -6.91 18.08
N THR A 888 -5.80 -8.11 17.97
CA THR A 888 -5.70 -8.91 16.75
C THR A 888 -6.72 -10.07 16.82
N ASP A 889 -6.99 -10.72 15.68
CA ASP A 889 -7.80 -11.95 15.65
C ASP A 889 -7.16 -13.11 16.43
N ASN A 890 -5.86 -13.03 16.74
CA ASN A 890 -5.10 -14.03 17.50
C ASN A 890 -4.92 -13.66 18.99
N GLY A 891 -5.42 -12.51 19.45
CA GLY A 891 -5.31 -12.06 20.84
C GLY A 891 -4.88 -10.59 20.99
N ILE A 892 -4.52 -10.20 22.22
CA ILE A 892 -4.00 -8.86 22.54
C ILE A 892 -2.52 -8.80 22.13
N ASP A 893 -2.16 -7.81 21.32
CA ASP A 893 -0.78 -7.55 20.90
C ASP A 893 -0.31 -6.16 21.37
N HIS A 894 1.00 -6.00 21.50
CA HIS A 894 1.64 -4.73 21.86
C HIS A 894 1.92 -3.93 20.58
N LEU A 895 1.50 -2.66 20.56
CA LEU A 895 1.49 -1.84 19.35
C LEU A 895 2.89 -1.31 19.01
N ASN A 896 3.76 -2.22 18.58
CA ASN A 896 5.15 -1.94 18.29
C ASN A 896 5.24 -0.98 17.08
N PHE A 897 5.63 0.27 17.38
CA PHE A 897 5.34 1.50 16.60
C PHE A 897 6.00 1.62 15.21
N VAL A 898 6.47 0.51 14.64
CA VAL A 898 7.29 0.44 13.42
C VAL A 898 6.81 -0.66 12.46
N ASP A 899 6.22 -1.77 12.92
CA ASP A 899 5.97 -2.93 12.05
C ASP A 899 4.55 -3.02 11.51
N TYR A 900 3.52 -2.60 12.26
CA TYR A 900 2.15 -2.56 11.74
C TYR A 900 1.96 -1.53 10.61
N SER A 901 2.61 -0.36 10.70
CA SER A 901 2.60 0.64 9.62
C SER A 901 3.40 0.20 8.39
N LYS A 902 4.43 -0.63 8.56
CA LYS A 902 5.05 -1.35 7.44
C LYS A 902 4.06 -2.33 6.83
N ASN A 903 3.46 -3.25 7.58
CA ASN A 903 2.60 -4.29 6.99
C ASN A 903 1.39 -3.72 6.23
N CYS A 904 0.87 -2.55 6.59
CA CYS A 904 -0.19 -1.85 5.84
C CYS A 904 0.29 -1.05 4.62
N SER A 905 1.60 -1.02 4.31
CA SER A 905 2.19 -0.31 3.15
C SER A 905 3.23 -1.14 2.36
N PHE A 906 3.79 -2.18 2.97
CA PHE A 906 4.55 -3.24 2.33
C PHE A 906 3.56 -4.25 1.74
N ASP A 907 3.24 -4.09 0.47
CA ASP A 907 3.08 -5.26 -0.39
C ASP A 907 4.42 -6.02 -0.33
N VAL A 908 4.54 -7.00 0.57
CA VAL A 908 5.74 -7.85 0.69
C VAL A 908 6.02 -8.54 -0.65
N GLU A 909 4.97 -8.85 -1.40
CA GLU A 909 5.01 -9.31 -2.79
C GLU A 909 5.58 -8.28 -3.76
N PHE A 910 5.29 -6.97 -3.60
CA PHE A 910 5.92 -5.92 -4.40
C PHE A 910 7.40 -5.75 -4.03
N VAL A 911 7.77 -5.94 -2.76
CA VAL A 911 9.19 -5.91 -2.33
C VAL A 911 9.96 -7.14 -2.83
N PHE A 912 9.33 -8.32 -2.86
CA PHE A 912 9.89 -9.49 -3.54
C PHE A 912 9.96 -9.28 -5.05
N PHE A 913 8.90 -8.80 -5.72
CA PHE A 913 8.90 -8.48 -7.14
C PHE A 913 9.96 -7.44 -7.52
N ALA A 914 10.09 -6.37 -6.75
CA ALA A 914 11.08 -5.32 -6.96
C ALA A 914 12.51 -5.83 -6.70
N SER A 915 12.74 -6.64 -5.67
CA SER A 915 14.06 -7.23 -5.40
C SER A 915 14.43 -8.32 -6.41
N THR A 916 13.49 -9.17 -6.87
CA THR A 916 13.74 -10.13 -7.95
C THR A 916 13.93 -9.44 -9.30
N SER A 917 13.20 -8.35 -9.58
CA SER A 917 13.37 -7.55 -10.79
C SER A 917 14.70 -6.79 -10.77
N ALA A 918 15.09 -6.22 -9.63
CA ALA A 918 16.39 -5.62 -9.43
C ALA A 918 17.52 -6.66 -9.54
N PHE A 919 17.35 -7.84 -8.94
CA PHE A 919 18.30 -8.95 -9.06
C PHE A 919 18.44 -9.43 -10.52
N LEU A 920 17.33 -9.58 -11.25
CA LEU A 920 17.36 -9.90 -12.68
C LEU A 920 18.03 -8.79 -13.50
N CYS A 921 17.75 -7.52 -13.23
CA CYS A 921 18.42 -6.40 -13.88
C CYS A 921 19.92 -6.38 -13.57
N ILE A 922 20.33 -6.57 -12.31
CA ILE A 922 21.73 -6.66 -11.87
C ILE A 922 22.40 -7.87 -12.53
N PHE A 923 21.78 -9.04 -12.53
CA PHE A 923 22.30 -10.24 -13.17
C PHE A 923 22.47 -10.05 -14.69
N ILE A 924 21.49 -9.45 -15.36
CA ILE A 924 21.57 -9.10 -16.79
C ILE A 924 22.68 -8.06 -17.03
N ILE A 925 22.83 -7.05 -16.18
CA ILE A 925 23.91 -6.04 -16.26
C ILE A 925 25.29 -6.70 -16.01
N VAL A 926 25.41 -7.64 -15.06
CA VAL A 926 26.64 -8.41 -14.80
C VAL A 926 26.98 -9.32 -15.96
N VAL A 927 26.01 -10.03 -16.55
CA VAL A 927 26.22 -10.87 -17.74
C VAL A 927 26.56 -10.03 -18.97
N LEU A 928 25.93 -8.86 -19.15
CA LEU A 928 26.21 -7.93 -20.25
C LEU A 928 27.56 -7.24 -20.07
N SER A 929 27.96 -6.83 -18.87
CA SER A 929 29.27 -6.23 -18.60
C SER A 929 30.40 -7.26 -18.62
N TYR A 930 30.16 -8.50 -18.19
CA TYR A 930 31.09 -9.61 -18.44
C TYR A 930 31.28 -9.84 -19.97
N LYS A 931 30.21 -9.77 -20.76
CA LYS A 931 30.24 -10.03 -22.21
C LYS A 931 30.74 -8.86 -23.08
N PHE A 932 30.47 -7.61 -22.71
CA PHE A 932 30.95 -6.41 -23.45
C PHE A 932 32.19 -5.78 -22.85
N THR A 933 32.37 -5.88 -21.53
CA THR A 933 33.42 -5.18 -20.79
C THR A 933 34.43 -6.14 -20.18
N GLY A 934 34.20 -7.46 -20.12
CA GLY A 934 35.12 -8.43 -19.48
C GLY A 934 36.56 -8.39 -20.01
N GLN A 935 36.75 -8.15 -21.31
CA GLN A 935 38.08 -7.97 -21.93
C GLN A 935 38.80 -6.69 -21.48
N TYR A 936 38.07 -5.71 -20.94
CA TYR A 936 38.61 -4.48 -20.34
C TYR A 936 38.62 -4.54 -18.81
N ILE A 937 37.67 -5.26 -18.19
CA ILE A 937 37.59 -5.45 -16.73
C ILE A 937 38.74 -6.31 -16.21
N ALA A 938 39.21 -7.34 -16.91
CA ALA A 938 40.38 -8.08 -16.46
C ALA A 938 41.64 -7.17 -16.37
N PRO A 939 42.01 -6.40 -17.42
CA PRO A 939 43.03 -5.35 -17.31
C PRO A 939 42.74 -4.33 -16.21
N VAL A 940 41.52 -3.77 -16.14
CA VAL A 940 41.17 -2.74 -15.14
C VAL A 940 41.17 -3.30 -13.72
N TYR A 941 40.83 -4.57 -13.49
CA TYR A 941 40.92 -5.23 -12.19
C TYR A 941 42.38 -5.46 -11.79
N HIS A 942 43.25 -5.91 -12.71
CA HIS A 942 44.68 -6.01 -12.42
C HIS A 942 45.31 -4.62 -12.18
N ILE A 943 44.96 -3.61 -12.98
CA ILE A 943 45.40 -2.21 -12.80
C ILE A 943 44.88 -1.65 -11.47
N ALA A 944 43.60 -1.84 -11.13
CA ALA A 944 43.00 -1.32 -9.90
C ALA A 944 43.46 -2.08 -8.65
N SER A 945 43.66 -3.39 -8.71
CA SER A 945 44.28 -4.16 -7.62
C SER A 945 45.76 -3.80 -7.44
N GLY A 946 46.45 -3.45 -8.53
CA GLY A 946 47.78 -2.84 -8.50
C GLY A 946 47.73 -1.48 -7.81
N TRP A 947 46.89 -0.57 -8.28
CA TRP A 947 46.67 0.76 -7.69
C TRP A 947 46.24 0.70 -6.22
N PHE A 948 45.44 -0.30 -5.83
CA PHE A 948 44.98 -0.46 -4.44
C PHE A 948 46.08 -1.06 -3.55
N ARG A 949 46.88 -2.01 -4.05
CA ARG A 949 48.13 -2.45 -3.38
C ARG A 949 49.13 -1.30 -3.25
N GLU A 950 49.23 -0.45 -4.26
CA GLU A 950 50.14 0.70 -4.24
C GLU A 950 49.63 1.80 -3.30
N ALA A 951 48.33 2.09 -3.27
CA ALA A 951 47.73 2.99 -2.29
C ALA A 951 47.88 2.49 -0.84
N LEU A 952 47.79 1.17 -0.62
CA LEU A 952 48.11 0.54 0.67
C LEU A 952 49.60 0.56 1.02
N ARG A 953 50.49 0.68 0.03
CA ARG A 953 51.93 0.91 0.25
C ARG A 953 52.26 2.38 0.52
N VAL A 954 51.55 3.33 -0.09
CA VAL A 954 51.79 4.79 0.01
C VAL A 954 51.64 5.33 1.43
N THR A 955 50.83 4.71 2.29
CA THR A 955 50.75 5.05 3.71
C THR A 955 51.95 4.59 4.54
N SER A 956 52.84 3.76 3.98
CA SER A 956 54.13 3.40 4.59
C SER A 956 55.26 4.30 4.10
N LYS A 957 55.93 5.01 5.03
CA LYS A 957 57.23 5.64 4.73
C LYS A 957 58.21 4.56 4.32
N HIS A 958 58.56 4.51 3.04
CA HIS A 958 59.48 3.50 2.51
C HIS A 958 60.85 3.62 3.18
N GLN A 959 61.19 2.65 4.04
CA GLN A 959 62.54 2.46 4.54
C GLN A 959 63.38 1.84 3.41
N TYR A 960 64.00 2.70 2.62
CA TYR A 960 65.04 2.30 1.69
C TYR A 960 66.16 1.56 2.44
N ARG A 961 66.49 0.36 1.99
CA ARG A 961 67.53 -0.50 2.59
C ARG A 961 68.92 0.07 2.33
N TYR A 962 69.08 0.69 1.16
CA TYR A 962 70.29 1.32 0.67
C TYR A 962 70.02 2.78 0.33
N ASP A 963 71.06 3.62 0.34
CA ASP A 963 70.92 5.02 -0.05
C ASP A 963 71.18 5.19 -1.55
N VAL A 964 72.05 4.35 -2.14
CA VAL A 964 72.45 4.44 -3.55
C VAL A 964 72.63 3.05 -4.18
N PHE A 965 71.91 2.74 -5.26
CA PHE A 965 72.26 1.63 -6.16
C PHE A 965 73.31 2.12 -7.14
N VAL A 966 74.45 1.42 -7.26
CA VAL A 966 75.49 1.75 -8.24
C VAL A 966 75.37 0.82 -9.44
N SER A 967 75.07 1.40 -10.60
CA SER A 967 75.04 0.74 -11.90
C SER A 967 76.38 1.00 -12.60
N TYR A 968 77.13 -0.07 -12.89
CA TYR A 968 78.47 0.00 -13.47
C TYR A 968 78.73 -1.24 -14.35
N SER A 969 79.81 -1.20 -15.15
CA SER A 969 80.22 -2.37 -15.94
C SER A 969 81.18 -3.23 -15.13
N SER A 970 81.07 -4.56 -15.17
CA SER A 970 81.96 -5.48 -14.43
C SER A 970 83.45 -5.34 -14.79
N LYS A 971 83.77 -4.66 -15.90
CA LYS A 971 85.15 -4.29 -16.28
C LYS A 971 85.70 -3.09 -15.50
N ASP A 972 84.82 -2.27 -14.94
CA ASP A 972 85.15 -1.05 -14.21
C ASP A 972 85.09 -1.28 -12.67
N GLU A 973 84.78 -2.52 -12.24
CA GLU A 973 84.57 -2.93 -10.85
C GLU A 973 85.76 -2.63 -9.93
N HIS A 974 86.98 -2.71 -10.45
CA HIS A 974 88.22 -2.36 -9.73
C HIS A 974 88.16 -0.93 -9.16
N TRP A 975 87.71 0.03 -9.98
CA TRP A 975 87.55 1.43 -9.56
C TRP A 975 86.39 1.61 -8.57
N VAL A 976 85.33 0.81 -8.70
CA VAL A 976 84.19 0.83 -7.77
C VAL A 976 84.59 0.38 -6.36
N ILE A 977 85.40 -0.68 -6.28
CA ILE A 977 85.81 -1.27 -4.99
C ILE A 977 86.94 -0.46 -4.32
N GLU A 978 87.87 0.10 -5.09
CA GLU A 978 89.03 0.82 -4.55
C GLU A 978 88.80 2.33 -4.36
N GLU A 979 88.16 3.01 -5.31
CA GLU A 979 87.98 4.47 -5.25
C GLU A 979 86.59 4.85 -4.72
N LEU A 980 85.51 4.34 -5.32
CA LEU A 980 84.15 4.76 -4.97
C LEU A 980 83.72 4.31 -3.57
N LEU A 981 83.92 3.03 -3.24
CA LEU A 981 83.39 2.44 -2.01
C LEU A 981 84.04 3.01 -0.74
N PRO A 982 85.38 3.21 -0.63
CA PRO A 982 85.97 3.85 0.53
C PRO A 982 85.55 5.31 0.69
N ASN A 983 85.46 6.07 -0.41
CA ASN A 983 85.08 7.48 -0.40
C ASN A 983 83.59 7.73 -0.11
N LEU A 984 82.72 6.71 -0.19
CA LEU A 984 81.29 6.83 0.12
C LEU A 984 80.81 6.03 1.35
N GLU A 985 81.28 4.79 1.57
CA GLU A 985 80.84 4.01 2.74
C GLU A 985 81.58 4.40 4.04
N ARG A 986 82.71 5.14 3.96
CA ARG A 986 83.55 5.51 5.12
C ARG A 986 83.67 7.01 5.40
N ARG A 987 83.22 7.90 4.50
CA ARG A 987 83.40 9.38 4.58
C ARG A 987 82.41 10.08 5.53
N GLY A 988 82.40 9.64 6.80
CA GLY A 988 81.69 10.29 7.91
C GLY A 988 80.16 10.14 7.93
N PRO A 989 79.49 10.63 9.00
CA PRO A 989 78.03 10.58 9.10
C PRO A 989 77.38 11.68 8.23
N PRO A 990 76.28 11.38 7.48
CA PRO A 990 75.61 10.08 7.37
C PRO A 990 76.34 9.13 6.40
N PHE A 991 76.83 8.00 6.91
CA PHE A 991 77.46 6.96 6.09
C PHE A 991 76.46 6.41 5.08
N LEU A 992 76.75 6.54 3.78
CA LEU A 992 75.85 6.09 2.72
C LEU A 992 75.98 4.58 2.53
N ARG A 993 74.85 3.88 2.45
CA ARG A 993 74.82 2.44 2.12
C ARG A 993 74.73 2.27 0.62
N LEU A 994 75.74 1.66 0.00
CA LEU A 994 75.71 1.34 -1.42
C LEU A 994 75.08 -0.04 -1.64
N CYS A 995 74.40 -0.23 -2.77
CA CYS A 995 74.01 -1.54 -3.29
C CYS A 995 74.80 -1.81 -4.57
N LEU A 996 75.58 -2.90 -4.60
CA LEU A 996 76.40 -3.31 -5.75
C LEU A 996 75.95 -4.68 -6.28
N HIS A 997 75.84 -4.84 -7.60
CA HIS A 997 75.34 -6.07 -8.22
C HIS A 997 76.20 -7.32 -7.95
N SER A 998 77.48 -7.17 -7.62
CA SER A 998 78.40 -8.27 -7.27
C SER A 998 78.42 -8.61 -5.78
N ARG A 999 77.85 -7.75 -4.92
CA ARG A 999 77.85 -7.89 -3.45
C ARG A 999 76.47 -8.23 -2.88
N ASP A 1000 75.43 -7.57 -3.40
CA ASP A 1000 74.12 -7.45 -2.74
C ASP A 1000 72.99 -8.22 -3.45
N PHE A 1001 73.22 -8.78 -4.64
CA PHE A 1001 72.22 -9.57 -5.39
C PHE A 1001 72.02 -10.98 -4.79
N GLN A 1002 70.78 -11.46 -4.81
CA GLN A 1002 70.40 -12.77 -4.27
C GLN A 1002 70.60 -13.88 -5.31
N LEU A 1003 71.41 -14.87 -4.95
CA LEU A 1003 71.67 -16.06 -5.77
C LEU A 1003 70.40 -16.90 -5.91
N GLY A 1004 69.97 -17.16 -7.15
CA GLY A 1004 68.79 -17.95 -7.49
C GLY A 1004 67.53 -17.13 -7.82
N GLN A 1005 67.54 -15.82 -7.57
CA GLN A 1005 66.53 -14.89 -8.06
C GLN A 1005 66.88 -14.42 -9.49
N ASP A 1006 65.90 -14.09 -10.33
CA ASP A 1006 66.16 -13.60 -11.69
C ASP A 1006 67.00 -12.30 -11.66
N ILE A 1007 67.91 -12.14 -12.61
CA ILE A 1007 68.82 -10.99 -12.65
C ILE A 1007 68.09 -9.66 -12.93
N VAL A 1008 67.01 -9.68 -13.71
CA VAL A 1008 66.17 -8.50 -13.97
C VAL A 1008 65.36 -8.12 -12.74
N GLU A 1009 64.92 -9.12 -11.96
CA GLU A 1009 64.22 -8.90 -10.69
C GLU A 1009 65.19 -8.36 -9.62
N ASN A 1010 66.37 -8.96 -9.46
CA ASN A 1010 67.46 -8.44 -8.63
C ASN A 1010 67.82 -6.97 -8.94
N ILE A 1011 67.95 -6.62 -10.23
CA ILE A 1011 68.18 -5.23 -10.68
C ILE A 1011 67.01 -4.33 -10.27
N THR A 1012 65.78 -4.78 -10.49
CA THR A 1012 64.56 -4.01 -10.22
C THR A 1012 64.40 -3.75 -8.72
N ASP A 1013 64.52 -4.80 -7.90
CA ASP A 1013 64.49 -4.72 -6.43
C ASP A 1013 65.61 -3.82 -5.90
N SER A 1014 66.82 -3.92 -6.45
CA SER A 1014 67.95 -3.06 -6.04
C SER A 1014 67.73 -1.58 -6.38
N ILE A 1015 67.10 -1.28 -7.53
CA ILE A 1015 66.71 0.08 -7.92
C ILE A 1015 65.62 0.62 -6.99
N TYR A 1016 64.60 -0.16 -6.63
CA TYR A 1016 63.50 0.30 -5.76
C TYR A 1016 63.86 0.33 -4.26
N ALA A 1017 64.73 -0.57 -3.79
CA ALA A 1017 65.24 -0.60 -2.42
C ALA A 1017 66.25 0.52 -2.10
N SER A 1018 66.67 1.29 -3.11
CA SER A 1018 67.65 2.38 -3.00
C SER A 1018 67.01 3.76 -3.17
N ARG A 1019 67.47 4.79 -2.44
CA ARG A 1019 66.93 6.16 -2.59
C ARG A 1019 67.28 6.78 -3.94
N ARG A 1020 68.50 6.52 -4.43
CA ARG A 1020 69.06 7.06 -5.68
C ARG A 1020 69.72 5.95 -6.50
N THR A 1021 69.93 6.21 -7.79
CA THR A 1021 70.72 5.37 -8.69
C THR A 1021 71.88 6.18 -9.26
N LEU A 1022 73.10 5.67 -9.10
CA LEU A 1022 74.33 6.25 -9.63
C LEU A 1022 74.82 5.39 -10.80
N CYS A 1023 74.80 5.92 -12.01
CA CYS A 1023 75.30 5.24 -13.21
C CYS A 1023 76.72 5.72 -13.52
N LEU A 1024 77.69 4.79 -13.49
CA LEU A 1024 79.10 5.03 -13.84
C LEU A 1024 79.30 4.80 -15.34
N VAL A 1025 79.32 5.88 -16.11
CA VAL A 1025 79.35 5.83 -17.57
C VAL A 1025 80.79 5.84 -18.09
N SER A 1026 81.17 4.71 -18.70
CA SER A 1026 82.43 4.47 -19.42
C SER A 1026 82.15 3.90 -20.82
N ARG A 1027 83.16 3.71 -21.67
CA ARG A 1027 83.03 2.89 -22.89
C ARG A 1027 82.61 1.45 -22.58
N ASN A 1028 83.04 0.88 -21.45
CA ASN A 1028 82.64 -0.47 -21.03
C ASN A 1028 81.17 -0.53 -20.56
N TYR A 1029 80.64 0.56 -20.00
CA TYR A 1029 79.23 0.72 -19.64
C TYR A 1029 78.34 0.78 -20.89
N LEU A 1030 78.73 1.60 -21.88
CA LEU A 1030 78.02 1.72 -23.17
C LEU A 1030 78.05 0.42 -24.01
N GLY A 1031 79.00 -0.48 -23.75
CA GLY A 1031 79.07 -1.80 -24.37
C GLY A 1031 78.28 -2.90 -23.64
N SER A 1032 77.65 -2.62 -22.50
CA SER A 1032 77.00 -3.62 -21.65
C SER A 1032 75.47 -3.60 -21.80
N ASN A 1033 74.91 -4.74 -22.21
CA ASN A 1033 73.46 -4.92 -22.30
C ASN A 1033 72.76 -4.81 -20.94
N TRP A 1034 73.42 -5.24 -19.84
CA TRP A 1034 72.89 -5.13 -18.49
C TRP A 1034 72.86 -3.68 -18.01
N CYS A 1035 73.94 -2.92 -18.22
CA CYS A 1035 73.98 -1.49 -17.92
C CYS A 1035 72.94 -0.70 -18.74
N SER A 1036 72.69 -1.11 -19.99
CA SER A 1036 71.62 -0.57 -20.83
C SER A 1036 70.22 -0.88 -20.28
N LEU A 1037 70.00 -2.03 -19.65
CA LEU A 1037 68.75 -2.39 -18.98
C LEU A 1037 68.56 -1.60 -17.67
N GLU A 1038 69.58 -1.56 -16.82
CA GLU A 1038 69.60 -0.78 -15.56
C GLU A 1038 69.29 0.71 -15.82
N MET A 1039 69.99 1.32 -16.77
CA MET A 1039 69.76 2.70 -17.20
C MET A 1039 68.32 2.92 -17.70
N GLN A 1040 67.73 1.95 -18.40
CA GLN A 1040 66.33 2.05 -18.86
C GLN A 1040 65.32 1.96 -17.72
N LEU A 1041 65.53 1.04 -16.77
CA LEU A 1041 64.66 0.89 -15.58
C LEU A 1041 64.77 2.12 -14.66
N ALA A 1042 65.98 2.63 -14.40
CA ALA A 1042 66.19 3.85 -13.62
C ALA A 1042 65.62 5.10 -14.32
N THR A 1043 65.70 5.18 -15.66
CA THR A 1043 65.02 6.24 -16.44
C THR A 1043 63.50 6.16 -16.30
N TYR A 1044 62.93 4.96 -16.33
CA TYR A 1044 61.49 4.76 -16.15
C TYR A 1044 61.04 5.17 -14.74
N ARG A 1045 61.78 4.76 -13.69
CA ARG A 1045 61.53 5.18 -12.30
C ARG A 1045 61.54 6.72 -12.17
N LEU A 1046 62.53 7.40 -12.76
CA LEU A 1046 62.60 8.87 -12.78
C LEU A 1046 61.42 9.52 -13.52
N GLN A 1047 60.89 8.89 -14.58
CA GLN A 1047 59.70 9.38 -15.27
C GLN A 1047 58.41 9.21 -14.46
N VAL A 1048 58.30 8.17 -13.63
CA VAL A 1048 57.11 7.91 -12.79
C VAL A 1048 57.13 8.73 -11.50
N GLU A 1049 58.27 8.82 -10.80
CA GLU A 1049 58.36 9.50 -9.49
C GLU A 1049 58.62 11.01 -9.58
N HIS A 1050 58.95 11.54 -10.76
CA HIS A 1050 59.23 12.97 -11.02
C HIS A 1050 60.28 13.61 -10.07
N ARG A 1051 61.22 12.81 -9.54
CA ARG A 1051 62.29 13.22 -8.61
C ARG A 1051 63.67 12.93 -9.18
N ASP A 1052 64.67 13.65 -8.68
CA ASP A 1052 66.08 13.58 -9.12
C ASP A 1052 66.81 12.37 -8.50
N ILE A 1053 66.30 11.19 -8.83
CA ILE A 1053 66.73 9.88 -8.34
C ILE A 1053 67.99 9.38 -9.08
N LEU A 1054 68.09 9.68 -10.38
CA LEU A 1054 69.19 9.23 -11.25
C LEU A 1054 70.31 10.27 -11.33
N ILE A 1055 71.54 9.84 -11.02
CA ILE A 1055 72.77 10.63 -11.15
C ILE A 1055 73.70 9.90 -12.14
N MET A 1056 74.28 10.65 -13.08
CA MET A 1056 75.24 10.15 -14.06
C MET A 1056 76.64 10.67 -13.72
N LEU A 1057 77.62 9.77 -13.71
CA LEU A 1057 79.02 10.04 -13.40
C LEU A 1057 79.86 9.45 -14.53
N PHE A 1058 80.61 10.29 -15.26
CA PHE A 1058 81.47 9.84 -16.36
C PHE A 1058 82.89 9.60 -15.86
N LEU A 1059 83.39 8.37 -16.03
CA LEU A 1059 84.76 7.99 -15.63
C LEU A 1059 85.82 8.47 -16.65
N GLU A 1060 85.38 8.77 -17.87
CA GLU A 1060 86.23 9.21 -18.98
C GLU A 1060 85.45 10.14 -19.93
N VAL A 1061 86.17 10.96 -20.71
CA VAL A 1061 85.55 11.83 -21.72
C VAL A 1061 85.09 11.00 -22.92
N ILE A 1062 83.78 10.72 -22.98
CA ILE A 1062 83.19 9.93 -24.07
C ILE A 1062 82.83 10.82 -25.29
N PRO A 1063 83.36 10.54 -26.49
CA PRO A 1063 83.02 11.29 -27.70
C PRO A 1063 81.52 11.26 -28.03
N SER A 1064 80.95 12.43 -28.37
CA SER A 1064 79.51 12.64 -28.63
C SER A 1064 78.90 11.68 -29.65
N ARG A 1065 79.70 11.13 -30.58
CA ARG A 1065 79.28 10.12 -31.56
C ARG A 1065 78.87 8.79 -30.90
N LEU A 1066 79.60 8.34 -29.87
CA LEU A 1066 79.30 7.11 -29.11
C LEU A 1066 78.14 7.29 -28.12
N LEU A 1067 77.92 8.52 -27.66
CA LEU A 1067 76.70 8.91 -26.94
C LEU A 1067 75.47 8.93 -27.86
N SER A 1068 75.62 9.43 -29.10
CA SER A 1068 74.48 9.65 -30.01
C SER A 1068 73.77 8.38 -30.48
N SER A 1069 74.44 7.23 -30.55
CA SER A 1069 73.80 5.92 -30.80
C SER A 1069 72.87 5.52 -29.64
N HIS A 1070 73.18 5.96 -28.42
CA HIS A 1070 72.39 5.75 -27.21
C HIS A 1070 71.42 6.93 -26.99
N HIS A 1071 70.48 7.12 -27.91
CA HIS A 1071 69.56 8.27 -27.96
C HIS A 1071 68.91 8.65 -26.61
N ARG A 1072 68.58 7.69 -25.74
CA ARG A 1072 68.03 7.97 -24.40
C ARG A 1072 69.06 8.64 -23.48
N LEU A 1073 70.28 8.11 -23.41
CA LEU A 1073 71.38 8.69 -22.63
C LEU A 1073 71.80 10.06 -23.20
N ALA A 1074 71.91 10.19 -24.52
CA ALA A 1074 72.19 11.47 -25.17
C ALA A 1074 71.12 12.54 -24.91
N ARG A 1075 69.87 12.15 -24.61
CA ARG A 1075 68.81 13.06 -24.15
C ARG A 1075 68.96 13.43 -22.67
N LEU A 1076 69.31 12.47 -21.80
CA LEU A 1076 69.56 12.73 -20.37
C LEU A 1076 70.75 13.68 -20.17
N VAL A 1077 71.89 13.43 -20.82
CA VAL A 1077 73.09 14.28 -20.76
C VAL A 1077 72.83 15.72 -21.22
N LYS A 1078 71.88 15.91 -22.16
CA LYS A 1078 71.43 17.24 -22.61
C LYS A 1078 70.41 17.94 -21.71
N THR A 1079 69.86 17.25 -20.69
CA THR A 1079 68.73 17.76 -19.89
C THR A 1079 68.96 17.69 -18.37
N ARG A 1080 69.99 16.99 -17.89
CA ARG A 1080 70.31 16.82 -16.46
C ARG A 1080 71.81 17.02 -16.20
N THR A 1081 72.18 17.47 -15.00
CA THR A 1081 73.59 17.69 -14.63
C THR A 1081 74.27 16.38 -14.24
N TYR A 1082 75.23 15.95 -15.06
CA TYR A 1082 76.15 14.86 -14.75
C TYR A 1082 77.33 15.37 -13.90
N LEU A 1083 78.25 14.46 -13.58
CA LEU A 1083 79.56 14.76 -13.00
C LEU A 1083 80.63 14.06 -13.86
N ASP A 1084 81.77 14.69 -14.07
CA ASP A 1084 82.93 14.09 -14.76
C ASP A 1084 84.04 13.79 -13.74
N TRP A 1085 84.71 12.65 -13.88
CA TRP A 1085 85.86 12.30 -13.05
C TRP A 1085 87.10 13.15 -13.43
N PRO A 1086 87.62 14.00 -12.51
CA PRO A 1086 88.74 14.87 -12.81
C PRO A 1086 90.04 14.09 -13.05
N GLN A 1087 90.78 14.50 -14.08
CA GLN A 1087 92.09 13.92 -14.39
C GLN A 1087 93.21 14.48 -13.50
N ASP A 1088 93.06 15.71 -12.99
CA ASP A 1088 93.98 16.32 -12.01
C ASP A 1088 93.70 15.81 -10.58
N PRO A 1089 94.69 15.21 -9.90
CA PRO A 1089 94.53 14.70 -8.52
C PRO A 1089 94.07 15.77 -7.51
N GLU A 1090 94.51 17.02 -7.67
CA GLU A 1090 94.13 18.12 -6.77
C GLU A 1090 92.62 18.42 -6.76
N MET A 1091 91.89 18.01 -7.81
CA MET A 1091 90.43 18.18 -7.89
C MET A 1091 89.63 16.96 -7.36
N HIS A 1092 90.28 15.88 -6.92
CA HIS A 1092 89.60 14.65 -6.50
C HIS A 1092 88.73 14.85 -5.25
N GLU A 1093 89.23 15.54 -4.22
CA GLU A 1093 88.45 15.91 -3.03
C GLU A 1093 87.21 16.73 -3.38
N ALA A 1094 87.37 17.77 -4.21
CA ALA A 1094 86.29 18.65 -4.64
C ALA A 1094 85.24 17.93 -5.50
N PHE A 1095 85.62 16.85 -6.19
CA PHE A 1095 84.68 15.95 -6.85
C PHE A 1095 83.91 15.09 -5.84
N TRP A 1096 84.61 14.48 -4.86
CA TRP A 1096 83.99 13.62 -3.86
C TRP A 1096 82.96 14.39 -3.02
N ASP A 1097 83.24 15.62 -2.59
CA ASP A 1097 82.28 16.44 -1.84
C ASP A 1097 81.04 16.81 -2.69
N ARG A 1098 81.20 17.07 -4.00
CA ARG A 1098 80.08 17.34 -4.91
C ARG A 1098 79.20 16.10 -5.10
N LEU A 1099 79.80 14.93 -5.23
CA LEU A 1099 79.08 13.65 -5.30
C LEU A 1099 78.38 13.35 -3.97
N TRP A 1100 79.08 13.53 -2.84
CA TRP A 1100 78.55 13.37 -1.49
C TRP A 1100 77.31 14.24 -1.24
N CYS A 1101 77.38 15.54 -1.54
CA CYS A 1101 76.24 16.46 -1.40
C CYS A 1101 75.06 16.07 -2.32
N LYS A 1102 75.34 15.62 -3.55
CA LYS A 1102 74.30 15.12 -4.46
C LYS A 1102 73.63 13.84 -3.97
N LEU A 1103 74.34 12.95 -3.27
CA LEU A 1103 73.78 11.67 -2.79
C LEU A 1103 73.08 11.81 -1.44
N SER A 1104 73.74 12.45 -0.46
CA SER A 1104 73.29 12.57 0.94
C SER A 1104 72.14 13.55 1.19
N SER A 1105 71.88 14.48 0.26
CA SER A 1105 70.84 15.48 0.42
C SER A 1105 69.43 14.87 0.53
N ASN A 1106 68.82 14.97 1.71
CA ASN A 1106 67.38 14.83 1.88
C ASN A 1106 66.71 16.08 1.30
N THR A 1107 66.03 15.98 0.16
CA THR A 1107 65.14 17.05 -0.33
C THR A 1107 63.87 17.09 0.50
N THR A 1108 63.93 17.78 1.64
CA THR A 1108 62.76 18.19 2.42
C THR A 1108 62.07 19.39 1.77
N ASN A 1109 60.96 19.12 1.11
CA ASN A 1109 59.81 20.00 0.89
C ASN A 1109 58.56 19.11 0.96
#